data_AF-Q604A9-F1
#
_entry.id   AF-Q604A9-F1
#
_cell.length_a   1.000
_cell.length_b   1.000
_cell.length_c   1.000
_cell.angle_alpha   90.00
_cell.angle_beta   90.00
_cell.angle_gamma   90.00
#
_symmetry.space_group_name_H-M   'P 1'
#
loop_
_entity.id
_entity.type
_entity.pdbx_description
1 polymer ?
#
loop_
_entity_poly.entity_id
_entity_poly.type
_entity_poly.pdbx_seq_one_letter_code
_entity_poly.pdbx_strand_id
1 'polypeptide(L)'
;MGKKTLTNSHCLLELTEKAQAGVLKAFSGLPECQALARGFDWSRDDGALPAALVERIKHLRKEQRDPAEREALRVLRLASPRGAAILATVAEQLNDSDLIALFLSQDGCEIGRSVWMRTHSDESARLFDVAESILNTGDLRGNKRLHDAFDVPCDDAPPFIWSDSVKKELETHLTTAMRLAEPCEVIHVPLADEARDGETKTVHYLVVRFAGEQVTAVQVINRNRRSFCYFPARDATLIYAPHRKMVEVYAHTLSTRAPLANVLSKHGFKMPLSNRPLDRSRYDLSRFARPLKDEKPRIDGAKVEHLYLIEAKALLGHATDAVTLHIDSGAELHEVIDERWGNHPFAQPGALLGVTLVADLVFEGETSVTPLSIVLAEPGRCSLSGEKDQRLRRVGMQLLEALGVRKPLHPGSGVDDPNLIAQVARLLECATSPLDGFALAKLGIDIDRLEDEGILTEGERITETVVQLDDGAPFTVKLERCADLNQVRYRDPLTGMDVVLPAKLARRWKVQLNWLREEIITALGSALKGVRGRHLDDEPVFLGEMDIDGHAVALYFAAKMSSERQYARVDAALRLRPRAVPGIVLTTASIPFPFAGTNVVIPIEDVLSDGGDGSAIDTTRLKVAYRHGQLAAMGGTTVSLKVSADGYSATLYLPGKAPWKVTNKAKIAVLQRLVDAYTAGTPHVNTKKLMEDTGCASPANLFSKNSPWRDYLVKVKGAHAWQLNLPTLDAPVDDDTEVETEEAAMAG
;
A
#
# COMPACT_ATOMS: atom_id res chain seq x y z
N MET A 1 43.93 -13.21 -22.15
CA MET A 1 42.49 -12.89 -22.33
C MET A 1 41.84 -12.85 -20.96
N GLY A 2 41.13 -11.78 -20.61
CA GLY A 2 40.53 -11.64 -19.28
C GLY A 2 39.32 -12.57 -19.09
N LYS A 3 39.25 -13.25 -17.93
CA LYS A 3 38.04 -13.98 -17.52
C LYS A 3 36.89 -12.97 -17.37
N LYS A 4 35.92 -12.98 -18.29
CA LYS A 4 34.64 -12.28 -18.08
C LYS A 4 33.92 -12.97 -16.92
N THR A 5 33.89 -12.34 -15.76
CA THR A 5 33.09 -12.79 -14.62
C THR A 5 31.61 -12.68 -14.99
N LEU A 6 30.91 -13.82 -15.01
CA LEU A 6 29.48 -13.91 -15.33
C LEU A 6 28.64 -13.55 -14.09
N THR A 7 28.76 -12.31 -13.60
CA THR A 7 28.14 -11.84 -12.35
C THR A 7 26.62 -11.98 -12.26
N ASN A 8 25.93 -12.15 -13.39
CA ASN A 8 24.47 -12.28 -13.47
C ASN A 8 24.04 -13.59 -14.18
N SER A 9 24.74 -14.70 -13.95
CA SER A 9 24.22 -16.03 -14.31
C SER A 9 24.72 -17.14 -13.40
N HIS A 10 24.57 -16.95 -12.09
CA HIS A 10 25.07 -17.91 -11.09
C HIS A 10 24.24 -19.18 -11.09
N CYS A 11 22.91 -19.03 -11.05
CA CYS A 11 21.97 -20.13 -10.89
C CYS A 11 21.98 -21.04 -12.13
N LEU A 12 22.08 -20.46 -13.32
CA LEU A 12 22.17 -21.20 -14.57
C LEU A 12 23.49 -21.96 -14.72
N LEU A 13 24.61 -21.41 -14.23
CA LEU A 13 25.89 -22.12 -14.19
C LEU A 13 25.83 -23.26 -13.18
N GLU A 14 25.35 -23.01 -11.96
CA GLU A 14 25.18 -24.02 -10.91
C GLU A 14 24.26 -25.16 -11.35
N LEU A 15 23.15 -24.86 -12.03
CA LEU A 15 22.26 -25.85 -12.63
C LEU A 15 22.99 -26.65 -13.72
N THR A 16 23.76 -25.99 -14.58
CA THR A 16 24.55 -26.65 -15.64
C THR A 16 25.62 -27.58 -15.08
N GLU A 17 26.25 -27.22 -13.96
CA GLU A 17 27.30 -28.02 -13.30
C GLU A 17 26.73 -29.21 -12.51
N LYS A 18 25.50 -29.12 -11.98
CA LYS A 18 24.90 -30.14 -11.10
C LYS A 18 23.89 -31.05 -11.78
N ALA A 19 23.21 -30.61 -12.85
CA ALA A 19 22.17 -31.38 -13.50
C ALA A 19 22.74 -32.35 -14.56
N GLN A 20 22.08 -33.50 -14.73
CA GLN A 20 22.41 -34.46 -15.77
C GLN A 20 21.99 -33.97 -17.17
N ALA A 21 22.61 -34.50 -18.22
CA ALA A 21 22.38 -34.07 -19.60
C ALA A 21 20.89 -34.14 -20.05
N GLY A 22 20.17 -35.20 -19.67
CA GLY A 22 18.73 -35.32 -19.93
C GLY A 22 17.89 -34.22 -19.27
N VAL A 23 18.22 -33.89 -18.01
CA VAL A 23 17.57 -32.81 -17.25
C VAL A 23 17.86 -31.44 -17.87
N LEU A 24 19.10 -31.17 -18.28
CA LEU A 24 19.47 -29.93 -18.97
C LEU A 24 18.76 -29.79 -20.33
N LYS A 25 18.57 -30.91 -21.05
CA LYS A 25 17.84 -30.95 -22.31
C LYS A 25 16.36 -30.63 -22.12
N ALA A 26 15.71 -31.22 -21.12
CA ALA A 26 14.32 -30.90 -20.75
C ALA A 26 14.17 -29.43 -20.35
N PHE A 27 15.04 -28.93 -19.46
CA PHE A 27 15.07 -27.53 -19.04
C PHE A 27 15.25 -26.55 -20.22
N SER A 28 16.08 -26.90 -21.21
CA SER A 28 16.29 -26.09 -22.42
C SER A 28 15.07 -26.00 -23.34
N GLY A 29 14.10 -26.91 -23.19
CA GLY A 29 12.84 -26.92 -23.91
C GLY A 29 11.84 -25.85 -23.46
N LEU A 30 12.03 -25.26 -22.28
CA LEU A 30 11.18 -24.18 -21.77
C LEU A 30 11.19 -22.97 -22.74
N PRO A 31 10.05 -22.28 -22.96
CA PRO A 31 9.97 -21.08 -23.78
C PRO A 31 11.00 -20.01 -23.40
N GLU A 32 11.25 -19.83 -22.10
CA GLU A 32 12.22 -18.91 -21.51
C GLU A 32 13.67 -19.32 -21.81
N CYS A 33 13.92 -20.63 -21.97
CA CYS A 33 15.25 -21.22 -22.11
C CYS A 33 15.67 -21.48 -23.57
N GLN A 34 14.83 -21.19 -24.56
CA GLN A 34 15.08 -21.50 -25.98
C GLN A 34 16.41 -20.95 -26.54
N ALA A 35 16.97 -19.89 -25.95
CA ALA A 35 18.28 -19.36 -26.33
C ALA A 35 19.45 -20.33 -26.05
N LEU A 36 19.29 -21.23 -25.08
CA LEU A 36 20.21 -22.33 -24.79
C LEU A 36 20.12 -23.39 -25.90
N ALA A 37 18.90 -23.81 -26.27
CA ALA A 37 18.68 -24.88 -27.23
C ALA A 37 19.03 -24.50 -28.68
N ARG A 38 18.71 -23.26 -29.11
CA ARG A 38 18.88 -22.82 -30.51
C ARG A 38 20.35 -22.81 -30.93
N GLY A 39 20.70 -23.69 -31.85
CA GLY A 39 22.07 -23.81 -32.40
C GLY A 39 23.08 -24.41 -31.41
N PHE A 40 22.61 -25.11 -30.38
CA PHE A 40 23.44 -25.94 -29.51
C PHE A 40 23.31 -27.41 -29.90
N ASP A 41 24.42 -28.13 -29.79
CA ASP A 41 24.51 -29.53 -30.18
C ASP A 41 24.29 -30.45 -28.97
N TRP A 42 23.06 -30.94 -28.86
CA TRP A 42 22.61 -31.89 -27.82
C TRP A 42 22.92 -33.36 -28.16
N SER A 43 23.73 -33.63 -29.20
CA SER A 43 24.19 -35.00 -29.54
C SER A 43 25.56 -35.35 -28.96
N ARG A 44 26.14 -34.42 -28.18
CA ARG A 44 27.42 -34.58 -27.48
C ARG A 44 27.30 -35.58 -26.34
N ASP A 45 28.44 -36.17 -26.01
CA ASP A 45 28.62 -37.00 -24.81
C ASP A 45 28.22 -36.25 -23.53
N ASP A 46 27.52 -36.95 -22.65
CA ASP A 46 26.94 -36.40 -21.42
C ASP A 46 27.99 -35.77 -20.48
N GLY A 47 29.22 -36.30 -20.47
CA GLY A 47 30.32 -35.72 -19.68
C GLY A 47 30.91 -34.44 -20.27
N ALA A 48 30.78 -34.23 -21.59
CA ALA A 48 31.26 -33.04 -22.29
C ALA A 48 30.18 -31.94 -22.43
N LEU A 49 28.90 -32.30 -22.26
CA LEU A 49 27.76 -31.42 -22.48
C LEU A 49 27.70 -30.22 -21.51
N PRO A 50 27.89 -30.37 -20.18
CA PRO A 50 27.91 -29.25 -19.23
C PRO A 50 28.96 -28.19 -19.58
N ALA A 51 30.20 -28.59 -19.86
CA ALA A 51 31.27 -27.67 -20.21
C ALA A 51 30.98 -26.91 -21.52
N ALA A 52 30.42 -27.59 -22.51
CA ALA A 52 29.99 -26.98 -23.77
C ALA A 52 28.84 -25.96 -23.54
N LEU A 53 27.89 -26.27 -22.66
CA LEU A 53 26.77 -25.39 -22.34
C LEU A 53 27.23 -24.15 -21.55
N VAL A 54 28.19 -24.30 -20.63
CA VAL A 54 28.84 -23.18 -19.93
C VAL A 54 29.55 -22.23 -20.92
N GLU A 55 30.28 -22.76 -21.91
CA GLU A 55 30.85 -21.92 -22.98
C GLU A 55 29.77 -21.24 -23.83
N ARG A 56 28.67 -21.95 -24.16
CA ARG A 56 27.53 -21.33 -24.85
C ARG A 56 26.95 -20.16 -24.05
N ILE A 57 26.73 -20.33 -22.74
CA ILE A 57 26.20 -19.29 -21.84
C ILE A 57 27.10 -18.04 -21.81
N LYS A 58 28.44 -18.20 -21.84
CA LYS A 58 29.40 -17.08 -21.92
C LYS A 58 29.24 -16.21 -23.18
N HIS A 59 28.69 -16.78 -24.26
CA HIS A 59 28.49 -16.11 -25.54
C HIS A 59 27.07 -15.58 -25.77
N LEU A 60 26.10 -15.89 -24.89
CA LEU A 60 24.76 -15.32 -24.95
C LEU A 60 24.73 -13.85 -24.51
N ARG A 61 23.86 -13.05 -25.12
CA ARG A 61 23.59 -11.68 -24.64
C ARG A 61 22.78 -11.73 -23.34
N LYS A 62 22.90 -10.68 -22.52
CA LYS A 62 22.15 -10.55 -21.25
C LYS A 62 20.66 -10.86 -21.43
N GLU A 63 20.00 -10.20 -22.38
CA GLU A 63 18.57 -10.40 -22.72
C GLU A 63 18.18 -11.84 -23.05
N GLN A 64 19.11 -12.64 -23.58
CA GLN A 64 18.90 -14.05 -23.95
C GLN A 64 19.16 -15.03 -22.81
N ARG A 65 19.89 -14.58 -21.79
CA ARG A 65 20.37 -15.40 -20.66
C ARG A 65 19.58 -15.14 -19.39
N ASP A 66 19.17 -13.90 -19.15
CA ASP A 66 18.41 -13.48 -17.97
C ASP A 66 17.09 -14.26 -17.77
N PRO A 67 16.32 -14.67 -18.81
CA PRO A 67 15.15 -15.53 -18.61
C PRO A 67 15.52 -16.93 -18.12
N ALA A 68 16.54 -17.56 -18.71
CA ALA A 68 17.02 -18.87 -18.31
C ALA A 68 17.67 -18.86 -16.90
N GLU A 69 18.33 -17.76 -16.51
CA GLU A 69 18.83 -17.55 -15.14
C GLU A 69 17.69 -17.55 -14.11
N ARG A 70 16.55 -16.92 -14.44
CA ARG A 70 15.38 -16.93 -13.55
C ARG A 70 14.82 -18.34 -13.41
N GLU A 71 14.56 -19.04 -14.51
CA GLU A 71 14.04 -20.41 -14.42
C GLU A 71 15.01 -21.35 -13.69
N ALA A 72 16.33 -21.17 -13.85
CA ALA A 72 17.33 -21.93 -13.10
C ALA A 72 17.30 -21.63 -11.59
N LEU A 73 17.11 -20.37 -11.19
CA LEU A 73 16.90 -20.00 -9.78
C LEU A 73 15.65 -20.67 -9.20
N ARG A 74 14.53 -20.66 -9.93
CA ARG A 74 13.26 -21.29 -9.49
C ARG A 74 13.46 -22.79 -9.27
N VAL A 75 14.05 -23.47 -10.26
CA VAL A 75 14.36 -24.91 -10.22
C VAL A 75 15.29 -25.25 -9.05
N LEU A 76 16.38 -24.51 -8.85
CA LEU A 76 17.34 -24.77 -7.77
C LEU A 76 16.76 -24.50 -6.37
N ARG A 77 15.89 -23.48 -6.21
CA ARG A 77 15.20 -23.23 -4.94
C ARG A 77 14.26 -24.38 -4.59
N LEU A 78 13.52 -24.92 -5.55
CA LEU A 78 12.68 -26.11 -5.34
C LEU A 78 13.46 -27.42 -5.26
N ALA A 79 14.73 -27.46 -5.70
CA ALA A 79 15.64 -28.59 -5.46
C ALA A 79 16.38 -28.53 -4.11
N SER A 80 16.19 -27.46 -3.31
CA SER A 80 16.72 -27.38 -1.94
C SER A 80 16.02 -28.39 -1.01
N PRO A 81 16.58 -28.80 0.15
CA PRO A 81 15.96 -29.80 1.01
C PRO A 81 14.51 -29.49 1.42
N ARG A 82 14.23 -28.22 1.77
CA ARG A 82 12.86 -27.76 2.06
C ARG A 82 12.00 -27.67 0.80
N GLY A 83 12.56 -27.18 -0.30
CA GLY A 83 11.86 -27.10 -1.59
C GLY A 83 11.42 -28.47 -2.11
N ALA A 84 12.29 -29.47 -2.01
CA ALA A 84 12.06 -30.83 -2.48
C ALA A 84 10.98 -31.54 -1.64
N ALA A 85 10.99 -31.35 -0.31
CA ALA A 85 9.93 -31.84 0.56
C ALA A 85 8.56 -31.23 0.19
N ILE A 86 8.50 -29.92 -0.04
CA ILE A 86 7.26 -29.25 -0.51
C ILE A 86 6.85 -29.79 -1.88
N LEU A 87 7.78 -29.89 -2.83
CA LEU A 87 7.52 -30.35 -4.19
C LEU A 87 6.99 -31.80 -4.22
N ALA A 88 7.51 -32.67 -3.36
CA ALA A 88 7.05 -34.05 -3.23
C ALA A 88 5.61 -34.14 -2.69
N THR A 89 5.26 -33.37 -1.65
CA THR A 89 3.86 -33.32 -1.17
C THR A 89 2.92 -32.67 -2.18
N VAL A 90 3.37 -31.64 -2.91
CA VAL A 90 2.56 -31.01 -3.96
C VAL A 90 2.36 -31.96 -5.15
N ALA A 91 3.30 -32.87 -5.45
CA ALA A 91 3.14 -33.88 -6.49
C ALA A 91 1.97 -34.84 -6.25
N GLU A 92 1.55 -35.05 -5.00
CA GLU A 92 0.36 -35.86 -4.66
C GLU A 92 -0.92 -35.29 -5.30
N GLN A 93 -0.95 -33.97 -5.58
CA GLN A 93 -2.07 -33.30 -6.25
C GLN A 93 -2.20 -33.64 -7.75
N LEU A 94 -1.27 -34.41 -8.34
CA LEU A 94 -1.44 -34.98 -9.68
C LEU A 94 -2.59 -36.00 -9.73
N ASN A 95 -2.99 -36.58 -8.60
CA ASN A 95 -4.08 -37.56 -8.47
C ASN A 95 -3.99 -38.79 -9.40
N ASP A 96 -2.80 -39.06 -9.95
CA ASP A 96 -2.49 -40.17 -10.86
C ASP A 96 -1.24 -40.91 -10.31
N SER A 97 -1.40 -42.20 -9.99
CA SER A 97 -0.33 -43.01 -9.40
C SER A 97 0.83 -43.29 -10.34
N ASP A 98 0.58 -43.36 -11.66
CA ASP A 98 1.63 -43.60 -12.65
C ASP A 98 2.45 -42.31 -12.87
N LEU A 99 1.79 -41.15 -12.91
CA LEU A 99 2.49 -39.85 -12.96
C LEU A 99 3.30 -39.56 -11.70
N ILE A 100 2.78 -39.91 -10.51
CA ILE A 100 3.52 -39.80 -9.24
C ILE A 100 4.73 -40.74 -9.22
N ALA A 101 4.58 -41.98 -9.70
CA ALA A 101 5.70 -42.92 -9.80
C ALA A 101 6.79 -42.40 -10.77
N LEU A 102 6.38 -41.86 -11.93
CA LEU A 102 7.28 -41.22 -12.89
C LEU A 102 8.00 -40.00 -12.30
N PHE A 103 7.31 -39.15 -11.54
CA PHE A 103 7.93 -38.03 -10.82
C PHE A 103 8.98 -38.50 -9.81
N LEU A 104 8.65 -39.50 -8.99
CA LEU A 104 9.58 -40.02 -7.97
C LEU A 104 10.82 -40.68 -8.58
N SER A 105 10.66 -41.29 -9.76
CA SER A 105 11.74 -41.97 -10.51
C SER A 105 12.57 -41.06 -11.44
N GLN A 106 12.45 -39.74 -11.35
CA GLN A 106 13.23 -38.85 -12.23
C GLN A 106 14.74 -38.89 -11.95
N ASP A 107 15.51 -39.07 -13.02
CA ASP A 107 16.97 -39.01 -13.01
C ASP A 107 17.47 -37.59 -12.65
N GLY A 108 18.64 -37.50 -11.99
CA GLY A 108 19.21 -36.22 -11.55
C GLY A 108 18.69 -35.70 -10.20
N CYS A 109 18.14 -36.57 -9.36
CA CYS A 109 17.71 -36.29 -7.98
C CYS A 109 16.69 -35.13 -7.92
N GLU A 110 16.71 -34.32 -6.85
CA GLU A 110 15.73 -33.24 -6.66
C GLU A 110 15.76 -32.17 -7.76
N ILE A 111 16.91 -31.97 -8.43
CA ILE A 111 17.00 -31.08 -9.61
C ILE A 111 16.20 -31.68 -10.78
N GLY A 112 16.35 -32.98 -11.03
CA GLY A 112 15.58 -33.71 -12.04
C GLY A 112 14.08 -33.62 -11.80
N ARG A 113 13.64 -33.89 -10.57
CA ARG A 113 12.23 -33.76 -10.13
C ARG A 113 11.69 -32.34 -10.31
N SER A 114 12.46 -31.34 -9.91
CA SER A 114 12.13 -29.92 -10.04
C SER A 114 11.95 -29.50 -11.52
N VAL A 115 12.87 -29.91 -12.41
CA VAL A 115 12.74 -29.67 -13.86
C VAL A 115 11.58 -30.44 -14.46
N TRP A 116 11.38 -31.71 -14.10
CA TRP A 116 10.27 -32.52 -14.62
C TRP A 116 8.93 -31.87 -14.28
N MET A 117 8.70 -31.51 -13.02
CA MET A 117 7.46 -30.85 -12.60
C MET A 117 7.23 -29.56 -13.39
N ARG A 118 8.29 -28.77 -13.65
CA ARG A 118 8.22 -27.53 -14.45
C ARG A 118 7.97 -27.74 -15.95
N THR A 119 8.25 -28.92 -16.51
CA THR A 119 8.32 -29.17 -17.97
C THR A 119 7.36 -30.23 -18.52
N HIS A 120 6.83 -31.12 -17.68
CA HIS A 120 6.11 -32.32 -18.15
C HIS A 120 4.73 -32.00 -18.76
N SER A 121 3.91 -31.18 -18.09
CA SER A 121 2.61 -30.73 -18.58
C SER A 121 2.22 -29.36 -18.01
N ASP A 122 1.17 -28.73 -18.57
CA ASP A 122 0.59 -27.49 -18.01
C ASP A 122 0.01 -27.66 -16.59
N GLU A 123 -0.30 -28.90 -16.20
CA GLU A 123 -0.79 -29.26 -14.87
C GLU A 123 0.37 -29.42 -13.88
N SER A 124 1.43 -30.16 -14.27
CA SER A 124 2.63 -30.27 -13.45
C SER A 124 3.30 -28.89 -13.27
N ALA A 125 3.33 -28.05 -14.32
CA ALA A 125 3.88 -26.71 -14.23
C ALA A 125 3.09 -25.81 -13.26
N ARG A 126 1.75 -25.91 -13.24
CA ARG A 126 0.91 -25.24 -12.23
C ARG A 126 1.26 -25.68 -10.82
N LEU A 127 1.50 -26.98 -10.60
CA LEU A 127 1.91 -27.53 -9.31
C LEU A 127 3.34 -27.11 -8.90
N PHE A 128 4.28 -27.00 -9.85
CA PHE A 128 5.59 -26.40 -9.60
C PHE A 128 5.45 -24.97 -9.06
N ASP A 129 4.62 -24.14 -9.70
CA ASP A 129 4.38 -22.76 -9.26
C ASP A 129 3.73 -22.72 -7.86
N VAL A 130 2.89 -23.71 -7.49
CA VAL A 130 2.28 -23.82 -6.15
C VAL A 130 3.35 -24.10 -5.09
N ALA A 131 4.24 -25.06 -5.36
CA ALA A 131 5.36 -25.37 -4.49
C ALA A 131 6.28 -24.15 -4.29
N GLU A 132 6.51 -23.36 -5.37
CA GLU A 132 7.27 -22.11 -5.28
C GLU A 132 6.58 -21.05 -4.40
N SER A 133 5.27 -20.83 -4.57
CA SER A 133 4.51 -19.90 -3.74
C SER A 133 4.53 -20.28 -2.26
N ILE A 134 4.43 -21.58 -1.94
CA ILE A 134 4.60 -22.09 -0.57
C ILE A 134 6.02 -21.83 -0.05
N LEU A 135 7.06 -22.15 -0.82
CA LEU A 135 8.46 -21.95 -0.44
C LEU A 135 8.76 -20.46 -0.15
N ASN A 136 8.22 -19.56 -0.98
CA ASN A 136 8.36 -18.11 -0.84
C ASN A 136 7.80 -17.56 0.48
N THR A 137 6.82 -18.20 1.13
CA THR A 137 6.30 -17.76 2.44
C THR A 137 7.39 -17.67 3.51
N GLY A 138 8.44 -18.51 3.42
CA GLY A 138 9.58 -18.47 4.34
C GLY A 138 10.36 -17.15 4.24
N ASP A 139 10.63 -16.69 3.03
CA ASP A 139 11.40 -15.47 2.76
C ASP A 139 10.57 -14.19 3.04
N LEU A 140 9.24 -14.30 2.93
CA LEU A 140 8.31 -13.20 3.20
C LEU A 140 7.98 -13.02 4.69
N ARG A 141 8.33 -13.99 5.54
CA ARG A 141 8.00 -14.04 6.98
C ARG A 141 8.74 -12.96 7.77
N GLY A 142 8.15 -11.76 7.80
CA GLY A 142 8.69 -10.56 8.44
C GLY A 142 8.48 -9.27 7.64
N ASN A 143 8.04 -9.36 6.39
CA ASN A 143 7.74 -8.19 5.58
C ASN A 143 6.31 -7.66 5.89
N LYS A 144 6.23 -6.63 6.75
CA LYS A 144 4.96 -5.99 7.18
C LYS A 144 4.02 -5.55 6.03
N ARG A 145 4.50 -5.44 4.78
CA ARG A 145 3.67 -5.07 3.61
C ARG A 145 2.93 -6.26 3.00
N LEU A 146 3.44 -7.49 3.19
CA LEU A 146 3.01 -8.69 2.48
C LEU A 146 2.46 -9.79 3.39
N HIS A 147 2.63 -9.66 4.70
CA HIS A 147 2.26 -10.65 5.72
C HIS A 147 1.36 -10.03 6.78
N ASP A 148 0.29 -10.74 7.14
CA ASP A 148 -0.48 -10.53 8.37
C ASP A 148 -0.73 -11.90 9.04
N ALA A 149 -0.84 -11.89 10.37
CA ALA A 149 -1.13 -13.09 11.16
C ALA A 149 -2.33 -12.83 12.09
N PHE A 150 -3.14 -13.86 12.27
CA PHE A 150 -4.41 -13.81 12.98
C PHE A 150 -4.50 -14.98 13.97
N ASP A 151 -4.90 -14.68 15.21
CA ASP A 151 -5.16 -15.70 16.22
C ASP A 151 -6.52 -16.37 15.95
N VAL A 152 -6.61 -17.68 16.19
CA VAL A 152 -7.84 -18.47 16.06
C VAL A 152 -8.47 -18.62 17.45
N PRO A 153 -9.58 -17.91 17.76
CA PRO A 153 -10.13 -17.79 19.12
C PRO A 153 -10.94 -19.04 19.51
N CYS A 154 -10.23 -20.14 19.80
CA CYS A 154 -10.82 -21.45 20.08
C CYS A 154 -10.03 -22.21 21.15
N ASP A 155 -10.74 -23.02 21.94
CA ASP A 155 -10.14 -23.86 22.97
C ASP A 155 -9.42 -25.08 22.37
N ASP A 156 -10.05 -25.76 21.43
CA ASP A 156 -9.37 -26.70 20.54
C ASP A 156 -9.29 -26.11 19.14
N ALA A 157 -8.13 -26.26 18.50
CA ALA A 157 -7.94 -25.84 17.12
C ALA A 157 -8.91 -26.62 16.22
N PRO A 158 -9.83 -25.97 15.48
CA PRO A 158 -10.79 -26.69 14.66
C PRO A 158 -10.05 -27.53 13.61
N PRO A 159 -10.45 -28.80 13.39
CA PRO A 159 -9.87 -29.58 12.32
C PRO A 159 -10.13 -28.87 10.99
N PHE A 160 -9.09 -28.73 10.17
CA PHE A 160 -9.23 -28.18 8.84
C PHE A 160 -10.00 -29.16 7.97
N ILE A 161 -11.17 -28.76 7.46
CA ILE A 161 -11.93 -29.58 6.52
C ILE A 161 -11.50 -29.21 5.11
N TRP A 162 -11.16 -30.23 4.32
CA TRP A 162 -10.99 -30.08 2.88
C TRP A 162 -11.85 -31.10 2.13
N SER A 163 -12.52 -30.64 1.08
CA SER A 163 -13.27 -31.43 0.11
C SER A 163 -13.50 -30.59 -1.15
N ASP A 164 -13.86 -31.23 -2.26
CA ASP A 164 -14.19 -30.50 -3.50
C ASP A 164 -15.40 -29.55 -3.35
N SER A 165 -16.31 -29.83 -2.41
CA SER A 165 -17.41 -28.92 -2.10
C SER A 165 -16.92 -27.68 -1.36
N VAL A 166 -16.08 -27.85 -0.33
CA VAL A 166 -15.45 -26.74 0.41
C VAL A 166 -14.56 -25.92 -0.52
N LYS A 167 -13.80 -26.56 -1.43
CA LYS A 167 -13.02 -25.88 -2.47
C LYS A 167 -13.89 -24.97 -3.32
N LYS A 168 -14.99 -25.48 -3.90
CA LYS A 168 -15.89 -24.70 -4.77
C LYS A 168 -16.61 -23.57 -4.04
N GLU A 169 -17.03 -23.79 -2.80
CA GLU A 169 -17.61 -22.73 -1.95
C GLU A 169 -16.59 -21.63 -1.66
N LEU A 170 -15.36 -22.01 -1.26
CA LEU A 170 -14.26 -21.07 -1.04
C LEU A 170 -13.94 -20.28 -2.31
N GLU A 171 -13.76 -20.93 -3.46
CA GLU A 171 -13.51 -20.28 -4.75
C GLU A 171 -14.62 -19.26 -5.08
N THR A 172 -15.89 -19.65 -4.93
CA THR A 172 -17.04 -18.77 -5.19
C THR A 172 -17.08 -17.56 -4.25
N HIS A 173 -16.91 -17.79 -2.94
CA HIS A 173 -16.98 -16.73 -1.94
C HIS A 173 -15.74 -15.83 -1.93
N LEU A 174 -14.55 -16.37 -2.23
CA LEU A 174 -13.33 -15.60 -2.40
C LEU A 174 -13.38 -14.72 -3.66
N THR A 175 -13.84 -15.27 -4.79
CA THR A 175 -14.10 -14.50 -6.01
C THR A 175 -15.04 -13.33 -5.74
N THR A 176 -16.11 -13.57 -4.96
CA THR A 176 -17.08 -12.53 -4.58
C THR A 176 -16.49 -11.50 -3.60
N ALA A 177 -15.84 -11.94 -2.53
CA ALA A 177 -15.35 -11.09 -1.45
C ALA A 177 -14.12 -10.25 -1.86
N MET A 178 -13.21 -10.84 -2.64
CA MET A 178 -12.09 -10.12 -3.27
C MET A 178 -12.52 -9.35 -4.52
N ARG A 179 -13.77 -9.52 -4.98
CA ARG A 179 -14.39 -8.84 -6.13
C ARG A 179 -13.58 -9.04 -7.42
N LEU A 180 -13.18 -10.29 -7.68
CA LEU A 180 -12.38 -10.68 -8.84
C LEU A 180 -13.22 -10.70 -10.13
N ALA A 181 -12.58 -10.43 -11.27
CA ALA A 181 -13.22 -10.46 -12.59
C ALA A 181 -13.39 -11.89 -13.15
N GLU A 182 -12.50 -12.80 -12.77
CA GLU A 182 -12.53 -14.21 -13.10
C GLU A 182 -12.48 -15.04 -11.80
N PRO A 183 -13.02 -16.28 -11.78
CA PRO A 183 -12.93 -17.14 -10.61
C PRO A 183 -11.49 -17.35 -10.14
N CYS A 184 -11.27 -17.31 -8.83
CA CYS A 184 -10.02 -17.81 -8.27
C CYS A 184 -9.98 -19.36 -8.27
N GLU A 185 -8.78 -19.90 -8.31
CA GLU A 185 -8.47 -21.31 -8.07
C GLU A 185 -7.85 -21.44 -6.66
N VAL A 186 -8.30 -22.41 -5.87
CA VAL A 186 -7.73 -22.72 -4.55
C VAL A 186 -7.10 -24.11 -4.56
N ILE A 187 -5.82 -24.18 -4.20
CA ILE A 187 -5.05 -25.43 -4.11
C ILE A 187 -4.64 -25.63 -2.65
N HIS A 188 -5.06 -26.76 -2.07
CA HIS A 188 -4.74 -27.16 -0.71
C HIS A 188 -3.53 -28.09 -0.69
N VAL A 189 -2.61 -27.81 0.23
CA VAL A 189 -1.39 -28.62 0.43
C VAL A 189 -1.19 -28.82 1.93
N PRO A 190 -1.43 -30.03 2.47
CA PRO A 190 -1.14 -30.35 3.87
C PRO A 190 0.35 -30.70 4.03
N LEU A 191 1.13 -29.81 4.63
CA LEU A 191 2.56 -30.04 4.87
C LEU A 191 2.85 -30.48 6.30
N ALA A 192 3.86 -31.32 6.45
CA ALA A 192 4.51 -31.61 7.72
C ALA A 192 5.31 -30.38 8.20
N ASP A 193 5.07 -29.95 9.44
CA ASP A 193 5.87 -28.95 10.14
C ASP A 193 6.43 -29.59 11.42
N GLU A 194 7.75 -29.54 11.60
CA GLU A 194 8.40 -30.06 12.81
C GLU A 194 8.16 -29.07 13.96
N ALA A 195 7.30 -29.45 14.90
CA ALA A 195 7.05 -28.63 16.07
C ALA A 195 8.23 -28.73 17.05
N ARG A 196 8.34 -27.78 17.99
CA ARG A 196 9.48 -27.66 18.93
C ARG A 196 9.64 -28.85 19.90
N ASP A 197 8.70 -29.79 19.91
CA ASP A 197 8.74 -31.08 20.61
C ASP A 197 9.42 -32.20 19.80
N GLY A 198 9.68 -32.00 18.51
CA GLY A 198 10.03 -33.07 17.57
C GLY A 198 8.83 -33.87 17.06
N GLU A 199 7.60 -33.48 17.41
CA GLU A 199 6.39 -34.04 16.81
C GLU A 199 6.11 -33.39 15.45
N THR A 200 5.87 -34.20 14.43
CA THR A 200 5.41 -33.73 13.12
C THR A 200 3.94 -33.32 13.20
N LYS A 201 3.62 -32.05 12.95
CA LYS A 201 2.25 -31.53 13.00
C LYS A 201 1.85 -30.98 11.63
N THR A 202 0.64 -31.33 11.18
CA THR A 202 0.15 -30.86 9.88
C THR A 202 -0.10 -29.35 9.92
N VAL A 203 0.31 -28.67 8.86
CA VAL A 203 0.01 -27.28 8.55
C VAL A 203 -0.62 -27.23 7.16
N HIS A 204 -1.76 -26.56 7.06
CA HIS A 204 -2.57 -26.52 5.85
C HIS A 204 -2.25 -25.24 5.09
N TYR A 205 -1.64 -25.38 3.92
CA TYR A 205 -1.43 -24.28 2.99
C TYR A 205 -2.59 -24.22 2.01
N LEU A 206 -3.08 -23.02 1.74
CA LEU A 206 -3.99 -22.72 0.65
C LEU A 206 -3.32 -21.70 -0.26
N VAL A 207 -2.89 -22.15 -1.43
CA VAL A 207 -2.44 -21.25 -2.50
C VAL A 207 -3.67 -20.87 -3.31
N VAL A 208 -4.03 -19.59 -3.24
CA VAL A 208 -5.16 -19.00 -3.94
C VAL A 208 -4.62 -18.25 -5.14
N ARG A 209 -4.86 -18.80 -6.33
CA ARG A 209 -4.53 -18.17 -7.60
C ARG A 209 -5.71 -17.38 -8.12
N PHE A 210 -5.42 -16.20 -8.65
CA PHE A 210 -6.44 -15.38 -9.29
C PHE A 210 -5.85 -14.57 -10.44
N ALA A 211 -6.71 -14.24 -11.40
CA ALA A 211 -6.44 -13.17 -12.34
C ALA A 211 -6.25 -11.86 -11.57
N GLY A 212 -5.02 -11.35 -11.56
CA GLY A 212 -4.76 -9.96 -11.23
C GLY A 212 -5.35 -9.03 -12.28
N GLU A 213 -5.31 -7.73 -12.00
CA GLU A 213 -5.95 -6.70 -12.83
C GLU A 213 -5.38 -6.64 -14.26
N GLN A 214 -6.20 -6.25 -15.24
CA GLN A 214 -5.82 -6.26 -16.66
C GLN A 214 -4.63 -5.33 -16.96
N VAL A 215 -3.56 -5.90 -17.50
CA VAL A 215 -2.34 -5.18 -17.94
C VAL A 215 -2.32 -5.07 -19.46
N THR A 216 -2.00 -3.89 -19.99
CA THR A 216 -1.75 -3.68 -21.42
C THR A 216 -0.24 -3.74 -21.70
N ALA A 217 0.22 -4.79 -22.39
CA ALA A 217 1.58 -4.88 -22.89
C ALA A 217 1.69 -4.37 -24.32
N VAL A 218 2.82 -3.76 -24.64
CA VAL A 218 3.17 -3.30 -26.00
C VAL A 218 4.31 -4.15 -26.52
N GLN A 219 4.03 -5.03 -27.48
CA GLN A 219 5.06 -5.72 -28.24
C GLN A 219 5.51 -4.84 -29.40
N VAL A 220 6.82 -4.69 -29.59
CA VAL A 220 7.41 -4.11 -30.80
C VAL A 220 8.20 -5.20 -31.52
N ILE A 221 7.63 -5.74 -32.60
CA ILE A 221 8.27 -6.73 -33.46
C ILE A 221 8.47 -6.09 -34.83
N ASN A 222 9.69 -6.10 -35.36
CA ASN A 222 10.02 -5.58 -36.70
C ASN A 222 9.49 -4.14 -36.95
N ARG A 223 9.59 -3.26 -35.93
CA ARG A 223 9.04 -1.88 -35.89
C ARG A 223 7.51 -1.78 -35.92
N ASN A 224 6.77 -2.88 -36.05
CA ASN A 224 5.32 -2.89 -35.84
C ASN A 224 5.01 -2.93 -34.35
N ARG A 225 4.21 -1.96 -33.89
CA ARG A 225 3.72 -1.88 -32.51
C ARG A 225 2.38 -2.62 -32.41
N ARG A 226 2.32 -3.68 -31.61
CA ARG A 226 1.09 -4.42 -31.29
C ARG A 226 0.85 -4.35 -29.77
N SER A 227 -0.20 -3.66 -29.37
CA SER A 227 -0.71 -3.71 -27.99
C SER A 227 -1.59 -4.95 -27.81
N PHE A 228 -1.47 -5.60 -26.65
CA PHE A 228 -2.34 -6.68 -26.23
C PHE A 228 -2.62 -6.56 -24.72
N CYS A 229 -3.82 -6.95 -24.31
CA CYS A 229 -4.24 -6.91 -22.91
C CYS A 229 -4.29 -8.33 -22.35
N TYR A 230 -3.80 -8.52 -21.13
CA TYR A 230 -3.81 -9.81 -20.43
C TYR A 230 -4.00 -9.60 -18.93
N PHE A 231 -4.51 -10.59 -18.22
CA PHE A 231 -4.58 -10.57 -16.76
C PHE A 231 -3.35 -11.33 -16.21
N PRO A 232 -2.47 -10.72 -15.40
CA PRO A 232 -1.33 -11.41 -14.82
C PRO A 232 -1.79 -12.32 -13.69
N ALA A 233 -1.29 -13.56 -13.63
CA ALA A 233 -1.53 -14.43 -12.48
C ALA A 233 -1.01 -13.77 -11.18
N ARG A 234 -1.81 -13.87 -10.11
CA ARG A 234 -1.47 -13.47 -8.75
C ARG A 234 -1.72 -14.64 -7.82
N ASP A 235 -0.77 -14.86 -6.92
CA ASP A 235 -0.88 -15.85 -5.86
C ASP A 235 -1.02 -15.12 -4.52
N ALA A 236 -1.96 -15.58 -3.69
CA ALA A 236 -1.99 -15.35 -2.25
C ALA A 236 -1.82 -16.70 -1.56
N THR A 237 -1.03 -16.77 -0.50
CA THR A 237 -0.86 -18.00 0.30
C THR A 237 -1.39 -17.79 1.70
N LEU A 238 -2.37 -18.58 2.10
CA LEU A 238 -2.82 -18.69 3.48
C LEU A 238 -2.20 -19.93 4.11
N ILE A 239 -1.73 -19.80 5.35
CA ILE A 239 -1.20 -20.89 6.15
C ILE A 239 -2.06 -21.03 7.41
N TYR A 240 -2.75 -22.16 7.57
CA TYR A 240 -3.39 -22.51 8.83
C TYR A 240 -2.56 -23.55 9.58
N ALA A 241 -2.07 -23.18 10.76
CA ALA A 241 -1.34 -24.07 11.65
C ALA A 241 -2.20 -24.38 12.89
N PRO A 242 -2.98 -25.49 12.90
CA PRO A 242 -3.86 -25.83 14.02
C PRO A 242 -3.12 -25.84 15.35
N HIS A 243 -1.93 -26.45 15.39
CA HIS A 243 -1.10 -26.55 16.59
C HIS A 243 -0.64 -25.18 17.15
N ARG A 244 -0.52 -24.15 16.30
CA ARG A 244 -0.22 -22.75 16.71
C ARG A 244 -1.48 -21.93 16.97
N LYS A 245 -2.67 -22.45 16.64
CA LYS A 245 -3.96 -21.70 16.59
C LYS A 245 -3.82 -20.38 15.82
N MET A 246 -3.14 -20.42 14.68
CA MET A 246 -2.79 -19.23 13.91
C MET A 246 -3.14 -19.42 12.43
N VAL A 247 -3.71 -18.39 11.84
CA VAL A 247 -3.84 -18.20 10.39
C VAL A 247 -2.87 -17.11 9.97
N GLU A 248 -1.91 -17.44 9.11
CA GLU A 248 -1.05 -16.45 8.47
C GLU A 248 -1.53 -16.22 7.03
N VAL A 249 -1.49 -14.98 6.55
CA VAL A 249 -1.84 -14.64 5.17
C VAL A 249 -0.73 -13.85 4.50
N TYR A 250 -0.30 -14.34 3.34
CA TYR A 250 0.72 -13.75 2.48
C TYR A 250 0.09 -13.30 1.16
N ALA A 251 -0.06 -11.99 0.94
CA ALA A 251 -0.55 -11.42 -0.31
C ALA A 251 -0.11 -9.96 -0.49
N HIS A 252 -0.18 -9.43 -1.71
CA HIS A 252 0.35 -8.10 -2.05
C HIS A 252 -0.38 -6.92 -1.41
N THR A 253 -1.70 -6.99 -1.21
CA THR A 253 -2.53 -5.89 -0.68
C THR A 253 -3.31 -6.31 0.57
N LEU A 254 -3.65 -5.35 1.44
CA LEU A 254 -4.47 -5.62 2.64
C LEU A 254 -5.89 -6.05 2.24
N SER A 255 -6.40 -5.41 1.19
CA SER A 255 -7.66 -5.74 0.51
C SER A 255 -7.75 -7.19 -0.01
N THR A 256 -6.63 -7.89 -0.24
CA THR A 256 -6.63 -9.35 -0.47
C THR A 256 -6.55 -10.13 0.85
N ARG A 257 -5.71 -9.71 1.80
CA ARG A 257 -5.40 -10.52 3.00
C ARG A 257 -6.57 -10.68 3.96
N ALA A 258 -7.31 -9.60 4.24
CA ALA A 258 -8.42 -9.64 5.20
C ALA A 258 -9.63 -10.47 4.70
N PRO A 259 -10.12 -10.35 3.45
CA PRO A 259 -11.14 -11.24 2.92
C PRO A 259 -10.71 -12.71 2.87
N LEU A 260 -9.44 -13.00 2.54
CA LEU A 260 -8.93 -14.37 2.49
C LEU A 260 -9.03 -15.07 3.86
N ALA A 261 -8.62 -14.36 4.92
CA ALA A 261 -8.74 -14.84 6.29
C ALA A 261 -10.22 -15.04 6.70
N ASN A 262 -11.07 -14.05 6.44
CA ASN A 262 -12.47 -14.03 6.90
C ASN A 262 -13.42 -14.95 6.10
N VAL A 263 -13.12 -15.26 4.85
CA VAL A 263 -13.88 -16.28 4.08
C VAL A 263 -13.44 -17.68 4.50
N LEU A 264 -12.14 -17.91 4.74
CA LEU A 264 -11.70 -19.21 5.22
C LEU A 264 -12.23 -19.53 6.61
N SER A 265 -12.25 -18.57 7.53
CA SER A 265 -12.75 -18.81 8.89
C SER A 265 -14.20 -19.27 8.95
N LYS A 266 -14.98 -19.04 7.89
CA LYS A 266 -16.39 -19.45 7.76
C LYS A 266 -16.59 -20.81 7.05
N HIS A 267 -15.69 -21.21 6.15
CA HIS A 267 -15.87 -22.40 5.31
C HIS A 267 -14.82 -23.51 5.51
N GLY A 268 -13.60 -23.19 5.96
CA GLY A 268 -12.55 -24.18 6.25
C GLY A 268 -12.70 -24.88 7.61
N PHE A 269 -13.59 -24.37 8.47
CA PHE A 269 -13.83 -24.87 9.84
C PHE A 269 -15.30 -25.25 10.03
N LYS A 270 -15.58 -26.28 10.86
CA LYS A 270 -16.95 -26.74 11.16
C LYS A 270 -17.85 -25.69 11.83
N MET A 271 -17.25 -24.65 12.39
CA MET A 271 -17.95 -23.51 12.96
C MET A 271 -17.28 -22.24 12.43
N PRO A 272 -18.04 -21.18 12.11
CA PRO A 272 -17.44 -19.86 11.99
C PRO A 272 -16.70 -19.54 13.29
N LEU A 273 -15.49 -18.99 13.18
CA LEU A 273 -14.64 -18.64 14.33
C LEU A 273 -15.23 -17.46 15.10
N SER A 274 -16.28 -17.71 15.90
CA SER A 274 -17.11 -16.69 16.53
C SER A 274 -17.88 -15.83 15.49
N ASN A 275 -18.76 -14.96 15.99
CA ASN A 275 -19.29 -13.82 15.21
C ASN A 275 -18.29 -12.65 15.17
N ARG A 276 -17.11 -12.82 15.77
CA ARG A 276 -16.00 -11.85 15.73
C ARG A 276 -15.13 -12.15 14.51
N PRO A 277 -14.63 -11.13 13.78
CA PRO A 277 -13.65 -11.35 12.72
C PRO A 277 -12.35 -11.96 13.30
N LEU A 278 -11.48 -12.43 12.42
CA LEU A 278 -10.12 -12.82 12.82
C LEU A 278 -9.37 -11.54 13.27
N ASP A 279 -9.18 -11.38 14.58
CA ASP A 279 -8.61 -10.17 15.17
C ASP A 279 -7.13 -10.00 14.80
N ARG A 280 -6.83 -8.98 14.00
CA ARG A 280 -5.46 -8.49 13.80
C ARG A 280 -5.06 -7.74 15.08
N SER A 281 -4.37 -8.41 15.99
CA SER A 281 -3.94 -7.80 17.25
C SER A 281 -2.75 -6.86 17.05
N ARG A 282 -2.81 -5.66 17.63
CA ARG A 282 -1.63 -4.81 17.85
C ARG A 282 -1.19 -4.93 19.31
N TYR A 283 0.13 -4.97 19.51
CA TYR A 283 0.73 -4.88 20.84
C TYR A 283 1.21 -3.44 21.08
N ASP A 284 0.59 -2.78 22.05
CA ASP A 284 0.99 -1.49 22.59
C ASP A 284 1.95 -1.72 23.77
N LEU A 285 3.25 -1.50 23.53
CA LEU A 285 4.28 -1.72 24.55
C LEU A 285 4.40 -0.55 25.54
N SER A 286 3.67 0.55 25.36
CA SER A 286 3.80 1.75 26.21
C SER A 286 3.48 1.48 27.69
N ARG A 287 2.63 0.48 27.98
CA ARG A 287 2.29 0.02 29.32
C ARG A 287 3.51 -0.35 30.17
N PHE A 288 4.56 -0.86 29.53
CA PHE A 288 5.79 -1.35 30.15
C PHE A 288 6.79 -0.23 30.46
N ALA A 289 6.46 1.04 30.17
CA ALA A 289 7.21 2.20 30.63
C ALA A 289 6.89 2.58 32.11
N ARG A 290 6.21 1.69 32.84
CA ARG A 290 5.92 1.77 34.28
C ARG A 290 6.23 0.43 34.96
N PRO A 291 6.59 0.43 36.26
CA PRO A 291 6.69 -0.78 37.06
C PRO A 291 5.39 -1.60 37.06
N LEU A 292 5.52 -2.92 37.20
CA LEU A 292 4.39 -3.86 37.29
C LEU A 292 4.15 -4.45 38.69
N LYS A 293 4.96 -4.09 39.69
CA LYS A 293 5.01 -4.73 41.03
C LYS A 293 3.65 -4.94 41.70
N ASP A 294 2.78 -3.93 41.65
CA ASP A 294 1.47 -3.93 42.32
C ASP A 294 0.31 -4.34 41.38
N GLU A 295 0.59 -4.64 40.12
CA GLU A 295 -0.41 -4.96 39.11
C GLU A 295 -0.93 -6.39 39.28
N LYS A 296 -2.18 -6.50 39.73
CA LYS A 296 -2.91 -7.78 39.82
C LYS A 296 -4.20 -7.71 38.99
N PRO A 297 -4.08 -7.65 37.65
CA PRO A 297 -5.24 -7.64 36.77
C PRO A 297 -6.10 -8.88 37.00
N ARG A 298 -7.42 -8.69 36.91
CA ARG A 298 -8.37 -9.79 37.06
C ARG A 298 -8.38 -10.63 35.78
N ILE A 299 -8.15 -11.93 35.95
CA ILE A 299 -8.09 -12.95 34.90
C ILE A 299 -9.02 -14.09 35.34
N ASP A 300 -9.68 -14.75 34.40
CA ASP A 300 -10.57 -15.88 34.72
C ASP A 300 -9.76 -17.17 34.88
N GLY A 301 -9.97 -17.90 35.98
CA GLY A 301 -9.32 -19.19 36.24
C GLY A 301 -7.89 -19.13 36.79
N ALA A 302 -7.29 -17.94 36.93
CA ALA A 302 -5.98 -17.76 37.55
C ALA A 302 -5.83 -16.42 38.28
N LYS A 303 -5.13 -16.46 39.41
CA LYS A 303 -4.67 -15.29 40.15
C LYS A 303 -3.24 -14.95 39.76
N VAL A 304 -3.00 -13.67 39.46
CA VAL A 304 -1.65 -13.13 39.28
C VAL A 304 -1.03 -12.87 40.66
N GLU A 305 0.08 -13.53 40.98
CA GLU A 305 0.82 -13.26 42.22
C GLU A 305 1.91 -12.21 42.04
N HIS A 306 2.59 -12.20 40.89
CA HIS A 306 3.67 -11.27 40.60
C HIS A 306 3.79 -11.06 39.07
N LEU A 307 4.07 -9.82 38.65
CA LEU A 307 4.35 -9.44 37.26
C LEU A 307 5.65 -8.66 37.22
N TYR A 308 6.55 -9.03 36.32
CA TYR A 308 7.84 -8.38 36.19
C TYR A 308 8.41 -8.50 34.78
N LEU A 309 9.23 -7.53 34.39
CA LEU A 309 9.99 -7.56 33.15
C LEU A 309 11.37 -8.14 33.42
N ILE A 310 11.80 -9.13 32.63
CA ILE A 310 13.19 -9.64 32.64
C ILE A 310 14.01 -9.13 31.46
N GLU A 311 13.36 -8.58 30.44
CA GLU A 311 14.04 -7.94 29.31
C GLU A 311 13.21 -6.76 28.81
N ALA A 312 13.88 -5.67 28.44
CA ALA A 312 13.28 -4.58 27.69
C ALA A 312 14.28 -4.00 26.68
N LYS A 313 13.77 -3.57 25.53
CA LYS A 313 14.53 -2.86 24.49
C LYS A 313 13.85 -1.53 24.15
N ALA A 314 14.57 -0.43 24.30
CA ALA A 314 14.05 0.93 24.10
C ALA A 314 14.93 1.75 23.15
N LEU A 315 14.33 2.69 22.41
CA LEU A 315 15.04 3.76 21.69
C LEU A 315 15.42 4.90 22.64
N LEU A 316 16.64 5.42 22.46
CA LEU A 316 17.23 6.51 23.23
C LEU A 316 16.87 7.92 22.73
N GLY A 317 16.29 8.04 21.53
CA GLY A 317 15.85 9.33 20.97
C GLY A 317 16.16 9.53 19.48
N HIS A 318 17.13 8.77 18.93
CA HIS A 318 17.34 8.65 17.49
C HIS A 318 16.82 7.29 17.01
N ALA A 319 16.30 7.21 15.78
CA ALA A 319 15.61 6.03 15.25
C ALA A 319 16.46 4.75 15.14
N THR A 320 17.79 4.86 15.28
CA THR A 320 18.76 3.76 15.26
C THR A 320 19.27 3.35 16.63
N ASP A 321 19.13 4.23 17.63
CA ASP A 321 19.93 4.17 18.85
C ASP A 321 19.11 3.48 19.94
N ALA A 322 19.38 2.19 20.16
CA ALA A 322 18.61 1.35 21.06
C ALA A 322 19.47 0.78 22.19
N VAL A 323 18.89 0.67 23.38
CA VAL A 323 19.44 -0.08 24.52
C VAL A 323 18.53 -1.27 24.80
N THR A 324 19.14 -2.44 24.92
CA THR A 324 18.49 -3.63 25.51
C THR A 324 19.06 -3.82 26.91
N LEU A 325 18.19 -4.08 27.89
CA LEU A 325 18.56 -4.54 29.23
C LEU A 325 17.92 -5.89 29.48
N HIS A 326 18.68 -6.82 30.07
CA HIS A 326 18.25 -8.15 30.47
C HIS A 326 18.64 -8.39 31.92
N ILE A 327 17.76 -9.03 32.69
CA ILE A 327 17.85 -9.19 34.15
C ILE A 327 17.44 -10.62 34.52
N ASP A 328 18.43 -11.43 34.92
CA ASP A 328 18.25 -12.82 35.35
C ASP A 328 17.86 -12.98 36.83
N SER A 329 17.80 -11.90 37.61
CA SER A 329 17.59 -11.97 39.07
C SER A 329 16.15 -12.26 39.51
N GLY A 330 15.19 -12.28 38.57
CA GLY A 330 13.76 -12.39 38.87
C GLY A 330 13.15 -11.13 39.52
N ALA A 331 13.93 -10.05 39.68
CA ALA A 331 13.46 -8.76 40.15
C ALA A 331 12.85 -7.93 39.00
N GLU A 332 12.01 -6.97 39.36
CA GLU A 332 11.33 -6.08 38.41
C GLU A 332 12.34 -5.09 37.77
N LEU A 333 12.27 -4.91 36.45
CA LEU A 333 13.27 -4.17 35.68
C LEU A 333 13.39 -2.69 36.08
N HIS A 334 12.27 -2.03 36.37
CA HIS A 334 12.28 -0.64 36.82
C HIS A 334 12.86 -0.54 38.24
N GLU A 335 12.60 -1.50 39.13
CA GLU A 335 13.22 -1.49 40.47
C GLU A 335 14.75 -1.62 40.40
N VAL A 336 15.26 -2.61 39.64
CA VAL A 336 16.71 -2.84 39.51
C VAL A 336 17.42 -1.64 38.87
N ILE A 337 16.76 -0.96 37.93
CA ILE A 337 17.37 0.15 37.20
C ILE A 337 17.21 1.49 37.93
N ASP A 338 16.11 1.75 38.65
CA ASP A 338 15.90 2.96 39.44
C ASP A 338 16.89 3.06 40.61
N GLU A 339 17.22 1.94 41.27
CA GLU A 339 18.25 1.91 42.31
C GLU A 339 19.67 2.27 41.81
N ARG A 340 19.88 2.31 40.48
CA ARG A 340 21.20 2.48 39.85
C ARG A 340 21.28 3.72 38.95
N TRP A 341 20.14 4.14 38.38
CA TRP A 341 20.02 5.25 37.44
C TRP A 341 18.68 5.99 37.65
N GLY A 342 18.70 7.13 38.35
CA GLY A 342 17.48 7.92 38.61
C GLY A 342 16.81 8.57 37.39
N ASN A 343 17.36 8.40 36.18
CA ASN A 343 16.72 8.78 34.92
C ASN A 343 17.21 7.78 33.85
N HIS A 344 16.33 6.89 33.39
CA HIS A 344 16.70 5.75 32.56
C HIS A 344 15.77 5.60 31.33
N PRO A 345 16.24 4.98 30.24
CA PRO A 345 15.51 4.96 28.97
C PRO A 345 14.28 4.05 28.95
N PHE A 346 14.00 3.29 30.02
CA PHE A 346 12.81 2.43 30.10
C PHE A 346 11.64 3.08 30.84
N ALA A 347 11.88 4.02 31.77
CA ALA A 347 10.82 4.88 32.29
C ALA A 347 10.42 5.95 31.26
N GLN A 348 11.39 6.48 30.49
CA GLN A 348 11.13 7.51 29.46
C GLN A 348 11.62 7.11 28.04
N PRO A 349 11.15 5.98 27.48
CA PRO A 349 11.58 5.51 26.17
C PRO A 349 11.09 6.45 25.05
N GLY A 350 11.92 6.63 24.02
CA GLY A 350 11.46 7.21 22.75
C GLY A 350 10.37 6.33 22.13
N ALA A 351 10.66 5.02 22.05
CA ALA A 351 9.70 3.93 21.85
C ALA A 351 10.26 2.64 22.48
N LEU A 352 9.38 1.69 22.84
CA LEU A 352 9.77 0.34 23.23
C LEU A 352 9.70 -0.56 22.00
N LEU A 353 10.79 -1.28 21.70
CA LEU A 353 10.93 -2.15 20.53
C LEU A 353 10.62 -3.62 20.85
N GLY A 354 10.68 -3.99 22.13
CA GLY A 354 10.32 -5.31 22.63
C GLY A 354 10.55 -5.43 24.13
N VAL A 355 9.86 -6.39 24.74
CA VAL A 355 9.97 -6.75 26.16
C VAL A 355 9.80 -8.26 26.34
N THR A 356 10.33 -8.77 27.45
CA THR A 356 10.00 -10.12 27.95
C THR A 356 9.35 -9.96 29.32
N LEU A 357 8.02 -10.12 29.35
CA LEU A 357 7.17 -10.08 30.54
C LEU A 357 7.10 -11.48 31.15
N VAL A 358 7.29 -11.58 32.47
CA VAL A 358 7.03 -12.81 33.23
C VAL A 358 5.85 -12.58 34.17
N ALA A 359 4.96 -13.56 34.20
CA ALA A 359 3.81 -13.59 35.09
C ALA A 359 3.82 -14.87 35.94
N ASP A 360 3.86 -14.69 37.25
CA ASP A 360 3.77 -15.75 38.24
C ASP A 360 2.29 -15.97 38.59
N LEU A 361 1.75 -17.12 38.19
CA LEU A 361 0.31 -17.40 38.20
C LEU A 361 -0.03 -18.53 39.18
N VAL A 362 -1.15 -18.40 39.88
CA VAL A 362 -1.75 -19.49 40.69
C VAL A 362 -3.13 -19.78 40.13
N PHE A 363 -3.34 -20.97 39.58
CA PHE A 363 -4.62 -21.36 39.01
C PHE A 363 -5.67 -21.67 40.09
N GLU A 364 -6.95 -21.55 39.74
CA GLU A 364 -8.04 -21.90 40.66
C GLU A 364 -7.95 -23.37 41.10
N GLY A 365 -7.93 -23.59 42.42
CA GLY A 365 -7.75 -24.91 43.03
C GLY A 365 -6.29 -25.36 43.20
N GLU A 366 -5.32 -24.62 42.66
CA GLU A 366 -3.89 -24.88 42.84
C GLU A 366 -3.29 -23.98 43.95
N THR A 367 -2.17 -24.42 44.53
CA THR A 367 -1.35 -23.63 45.48
C THR A 367 0.07 -23.39 44.98
N SER A 368 0.46 -24.02 43.87
CA SER A 368 1.74 -23.85 43.21
C SER A 368 1.73 -22.62 42.29
N VAL A 369 2.80 -21.84 42.36
CA VAL A 369 3.08 -20.76 41.41
C VAL A 369 3.61 -21.36 40.11
N THR A 370 3.03 -20.97 38.98
CA THR A 370 3.43 -21.36 37.62
C THR A 370 3.88 -20.11 36.85
N PRO A 371 5.15 -19.99 36.47
CA PRO A 371 5.64 -18.83 35.72
C PRO A 371 5.30 -18.94 34.22
N LEU A 372 4.93 -17.82 33.62
CA LEU A 372 4.65 -17.66 32.20
C LEU A 372 5.52 -16.55 31.59
N SER A 373 6.34 -16.88 30.59
CA SER A 373 7.19 -15.91 29.90
C SER A 373 6.62 -15.50 28.54
N ILE A 374 6.41 -14.20 28.37
CA ILE A 374 5.74 -13.55 27.24
C ILE A 374 6.71 -12.58 26.57
N VAL A 375 7.29 -13.01 25.46
CA VAL A 375 8.14 -12.17 24.61
C VAL A 375 7.24 -11.38 23.65
N LEU A 376 7.31 -10.06 23.72
CA LEU A 376 6.64 -9.13 22.82
C LEU A 376 7.69 -8.33 22.05
N ALA A 377 7.55 -8.18 20.73
CA ALA A 377 8.48 -7.37 19.94
C ALA A 377 7.82 -6.75 18.70
N GLU A 378 8.30 -5.57 18.31
CA GLU A 378 7.90 -4.97 17.04
C GLU A 378 8.51 -5.72 15.83
N PRO A 379 7.75 -5.91 14.73
CA PRO A 379 6.30 -5.79 14.61
C PRO A 379 5.54 -6.99 15.17
N GLY A 380 4.56 -6.74 16.05
CA GLY A 380 3.45 -7.67 16.28
C GLY A 380 3.82 -9.08 16.76
N ARG A 381 5.07 -9.32 17.19
CA ARG A 381 5.50 -10.64 17.65
C ARG A 381 5.03 -10.83 19.09
N CYS A 382 4.41 -11.97 19.37
CA CYS A 382 4.09 -12.44 20.71
C CYS A 382 4.43 -13.93 20.81
N SER A 383 5.08 -14.37 21.91
CA SER A 383 5.42 -15.78 22.13
C SER A 383 4.22 -16.67 22.49
N LEU A 384 3.11 -16.10 22.98
CA LEU A 384 1.95 -16.86 23.49
C LEU A 384 1.34 -17.80 22.44
N SER A 385 1.35 -17.44 21.15
CA SER A 385 0.89 -18.33 20.08
C SER A 385 1.67 -19.66 20.01
N GLY A 386 2.91 -19.67 20.52
CA GLY A 386 3.75 -20.85 20.66
C GLY A 386 3.75 -21.51 22.05
N GLU A 387 3.02 -21.00 23.04
CA GLU A 387 2.92 -21.58 24.38
C GLU A 387 2.11 -22.88 24.34
N LYS A 388 2.65 -23.99 24.88
CA LYS A 388 2.04 -25.32 24.80
C LYS A 388 0.89 -25.50 25.79
N ASP A 389 0.99 -24.97 27.01
CA ASP A 389 -0.11 -25.08 27.98
C ASP A 389 -1.24 -24.11 27.58
N GLN A 390 -2.41 -24.66 27.26
CA GLN A 390 -3.60 -23.89 26.89
C GLN A 390 -4.08 -22.96 28.01
N ARG A 391 -3.93 -23.35 29.27
CA ARG A 391 -4.33 -22.54 30.44
C ARG A 391 -3.43 -21.32 30.54
N LEU A 392 -2.12 -21.52 30.48
CA LEU A 392 -1.14 -20.43 30.42
C LEU A 392 -1.35 -19.55 29.18
N ARG A 393 -1.62 -20.13 28.01
CA ARG A 393 -1.90 -19.37 26.78
C ARG A 393 -3.15 -18.48 26.93
N ARG A 394 -4.26 -19.02 27.46
CA ARG A 394 -5.50 -18.27 27.67
C ARG A 394 -5.32 -17.15 28.68
N VAL A 395 -4.73 -17.46 29.83
CA VAL A 395 -4.39 -16.50 30.90
C VAL A 395 -3.44 -15.43 30.39
N GLY A 396 -2.43 -15.78 29.61
CA GLY A 396 -1.50 -14.83 29.01
C GLY A 396 -2.18 -13.86 28.04
N MET A 397 -3.10 -14.33 27.19
CA MET A 397 -3.85 -13.43 26.30
C MET A 397 -4.78 -12.50 27.09
N GLN A 398 -5.51 -13.03 28.09
CA GLN A 398 -6.33 -12.22 29.00
C GLN A 398 -5.49 -11.21 29.80
N LEU A 399 -4.28 -11.59 30.23
CA LEU A 399 -3.33 -10.70 30.90
C LEU A 399 -2.93 -9.53 30.00
N LEU A 400 -2.57 -9.80 28.74
CA LEU A 400 -2.20 -8.74 27.80
C LEU A 400 -3.37 -7.81 27.47
N GLU A 401 -4.60 -8.32 27.40
CA GLU A 401 -5.82 -7.51 27.22
C GLU A 401 -6.10 -6.66 28.46
N ALA A 402 -6.06 -7.26 29.66
CA ALA A 402 -6.32 -6.57 30.93
C ALA A 402 -5.25 -5.52 31.28
N LEU A 403 -4.01 -5.71 30.81
CA LEU A 403 -2.94 -4.71 30.88
C LEU A 403 -3.06 -3.59 29.82
N GLY A 404 -4.01 -3.69 28.87
CA GLY A 404 -4.17 -2.76 27.75
C GLY A 404 -3.09 -2.90 26.66
N VAL A 405 -2.28 -3.96 26.72
CA VAL A 405 -1.14 -4.23 25.82
C VAL A 405 -1.64 -4.83 24.50
N ARG A 406 -2.58 -5.77 24.53
CA ARG A 406 -3.20 -6.33 23.31
C ARG A 406 -4.45 -5.51 22.98
N LYS A 407 -4.45 -4.82 21.84
CA LYS A 407 -5.62 -4.10 21.29
C LYS A 407 -6.10 -4.79 20.01
N PRO A 408 -7.38 -5.16 19.88
CA PRO A 408 -7.94 -5.68 18.63
C PRO A 408 -8.06 -4.55 17.60
N LEU A 409 -7.58 -4.78 16.38
CA LEU A 409 -7.84 -3.86 15.27
C LEU A 409 -9.12 -4.29 14.53
N HIS A 410 -9.89 -3.31 14.06
CA HIS A 410 -11.14 -3.52 13.33
C HIS A 410 -11.04 -3.07 11.85
N PRO A 411 -10.02 -3.52 11.08
CA PRO A 411 -9.70 -2.95 9.78
C PRO A 411 -10.84 -3.14 8.77
N GLY A 412 -11.27 -2.03 8.19
CA GLY A 412 -12.33 -1.94 7.19
C GLY A 412 -13.74 -1.83 7.79
N SER A 413 -13.88 -1.59 9.10
CA SER A 413 -15.18 -1.38 9.74
C SER A 413 -15.87 -0.09 9.25
N GLY A 414 -15.08 0.91 8.85
CA GLY A 414 -15.56 2.17 8.29
C GLY A 414 -15.41 2.35 6.78
N VAL A 415 -15.28 1.30 5.96
CA VAL A 415 -15.21 1.43 4.47
C VAL A 415 -16.44 2.14 3.90
N ASP A 416 -17.60 1.96 4.53
CA ASP A 416 -18.85 2.61 4.15
C ASP A 416 -19.20 3.80 5.07
N ASP A 417 -18.29 4.26 5.94
CA ASP A 417 -18.47 5.46 6.75
C ASP A 417 -17.93 6.72 6.03
N PRO A 418 -18.79 7.67 5.65
CA PRO A 418 -18.36 8.90 4.98
C PRO A 418 -17.41 9.77 5.80
N ASN A 419 -17.55 9.79 7.13
CA ASN A 419 -16.69 10.55 8.03
C ASN A 419 -15.28 9.94 8.10
N LEU A 420 -15.16 8.60 8.09
CA LEU A 420 -13.83 7.97 8.01
C LEU A 420 -13.16 8.30 6.67
N ILE A 421 -13.88 8.23 5.55
CA ILE A 421 -13.32 8.58 4.24
C ILE A 421 -12.93 10.05 4.17
N ALA A 422 -13.71 10.97 4.75
CA ALA A 422 -13.36 12.38 4.84
C ALA A 422 -12.02 12.59 5.58
N GLN A 423 -11.84 11.91 6.71
CA GLN A 423 -10.60 11.96 7.49
C GLN A 423 -9.43 11.33 6.73
N VAL A 424 -9.63 10.16 6.12
CA VAL A 424 -8.66 9.45 5.28
C VAL A 424 -8.25 10.30 4.08
N ALA A 425 -9.18 11.04 3.45
CA ALA A 425 -8.90 11.96 2.36
C ALA A 425 -8.06 13.16 2.81
N ARG A 426 -8.47 13.87 3.88
CA ARG A 426 -7.68 14.96 4.48
C ARG A 426 -6.27 14.49 4.87
N LEU A 427 -6.17 13.30 5.45
CA LEU A 427 -4.89 12.72 5.82
C LEU A 427 -4.05 12.38 4.59
N LEU A 428 -4.62 11.75 3.55
CA LEU A 428 -3.85 11.38 2.35
C LEU A 428 -3.41 12.60 1.51
N GLU A 429 -4.14 13.71 1.54
CA GLU A 429 -3.72 14.99 0.94
C GLU A 429 -2.46 15.53 1.62
N CYS A 430 -2.47 15.61 2.95
CA CYS A 430 -1.44 16.30 3.72
C CYS A 430 -0.27 15.40 4.20
N ALA A 431 -0.49 14.09 4.39
CA ALA A 431 0.42 13.27 5.19
C ALA A 431 1.77 12.98 4.54
N THR A 432 2.81 13.22 5.33
CA THR A 432 4.05 12.44 5.33
C THR A 432 3.92 11.28 6.32
N SER A 433 4.89 10.37 6.33
CA SER A 433 4.97 9.30 7.34
C SER A 433 6.40 9.27 7.90
N PRO A 434 6.62 9.52 9.20
CA PRO A 434 5.62 9.82 10.23
C PRO A 434 4.97 11.21 10.12
N LEU A 435 3.97 11.46 10.95
CA LEU A 435 3.29 12.75 11.15
C LEU A 435 3.04 13.00 12.65
N ASP A 436 3.15 14.23 13.11
CA ASP A 436 2.97 14.57 14.53
C ASP A 436 1.48 14.56 14.95
N GLY A 437 1.18 14.13 16.17
CA GLY A 437 -0.18 14.10 16.72
C GLY A 437 -0.83 15.48 16.81
N PHE A 438 -0.04 16.53 17.05
CA PHE A 438 -0.47 17.93 16.92
C PHE A 438 -0.94 18.29 15.51
N ALA A 439 -0.26 17.80 14.46
CA ALA A 439 -0.65 18.02 13.08
C ALA A 439 -1.92 17.23 12.71
N LEU A 440 -2.06 15.98 13.21
CA LEU A 440 -3.27 15.19 13.06
C LEU A 440 -4.49 15.87 13.70
N ALA A 441 -4.36 16.40 14.91
CA ALA A 441 -5.44 17.16 15.56
C ALA A 441 -5.80 18.43 14.79
N LYS A 442 -4.81 19.16 14.25
CA LYS A 442 -5.06 20.35 13.40
C LYS A 442 -5.78 20.00 12.09
N LEU A 443 -5.62 18.78 11.58
CA LEU A 443 -6.33 18.26 10.40
C LEU A 443 -7.74 17.70 10.74
N GLY A 444 -8.16 17.75 12.01
CA GLY A 444 -9.44 17.19 12.46
C GLY A 444 -9.49 15.67 12.22
N ILE A 445 -8.42 14.97 12.58
CA ILE A 445 -8.30 13.51 12.51
C ILE A 445 -8.57 12.91 13.90
N ASP A 446 -9.48 11.96 13.96
CA ASP A 446 -9.71 11.12 15.13
C ASP A 446 -8.61 10.06 15.23
N ILE A 447 -7.58 10.39 16.02
CA ILE A 447 -6.41 9.54 16.22
C ILE A 447 -6.80 8.16 16.75
N ASP A 448 -7.79 8.08 17.65
CA ASP A 448 -8.14 6.83 18.34
C ASP A 448 -8.85 5.91 17.34
N ARG A 449 -9.82 6.45 16.59
CA ARG A 449 -10.51 5.71 15.54
C ARG A 449 -9.56 5.21 14.45
N LEU A 450 -8.62 6.04 13.98
CA LEU A 450 -7.65 5.63 12.97
C LEU A 450 -6.57 4.70 13.55
N GLU A 451 -6.34 4.69 14.87
CA GLU A 451 -5.51 3.69 15.55
C GLU A 451 -6.23 2.34 15.68
N ASP A 452 -7.54 2.33 15.97
CA ASP A 452 -8.38 1.12 16.06
C ASP A 452 -8.59 0.42 14.71
N GLU A 453 -8.69 1.18 13.62
CA GLU A 453 -8.59 0.65 12.26
C GLU A 453 -7.14 0.12 11.99
N GLY A 454 -6.13 0.77 12.59
CA GLY A 454 -4.70 0.48 12.41
C GLY A 454 -4.02 1.33 11.32
N ILE A 455 -4.73 2.33 10.82
CA ILE A 455 -4.30 3.29 9.79
C ILE A 455 -3.12 4.12 10.31
N LEU A 456 -3.20 4.47 11.59
CA LEU A 456 -2.13 5.06 12.36
C LEU A 456 -1.50 3.98 13.24
N THR A 457 -0.18 4.03 13.36
CA THR A 457 0.57 3.28 14.37
C THR A 457 1.32 4.28 15.24
N GLU A 458 1.11 4.26 16.56
CA GLU A 458 1.88 5.10 17.50
C GLU A 458 3.38 4.81 17.34
N GLY A 459 4.20 5.84 17.50
CA GLY A 459 5.65 5.76 17.40
C GLY A 459 6.33 6.63 18.45
N GLU A 460 7.39 7.32 18.04
CA GLU A 460 8.25 8.10 18.94
C GLU A 460 7.46 9.15 19.75
N ARG A 461 7.83 9.34 21.03
CA ARG A 461 7.37 10.49 21.81
C ARG A 461 7.96 11.79 21.28
N ILE A 462 7.13 12.83 21.21
CA ILE A 462 7.54 14.22 21.01
C ILE A 462 7.88 14.81 22.40
N THR A 463 9.11 15.28 22.57
CA THR A 463 9.61 15.85 23.84
C THR A 463 9.59 17.38 23.88
N GLU A 464 9.50 18.02 22.72
CA GLU A 464 9.45 19.47 22.55
C GLU A 464 8.42 19.84 21.49
N THR A 465 7.67 20.92 21.69
CA THR A 465 6.70 21.43 20.71
C THR A 465 6.81 22.94 20.58
N VAL A 466 6.27 23.49 19.49
CA VAL A 466 6.30 24.93 19.21
C VAL A 466 4.93 25.53 19.51
N VAL A 467 4.90 26.46 20.47
CA VAL A 467 3.72 27.26 20.79
C VAL A 467 3.76 28.54 19.96
N GLN A 468 2.72 28.74 19.15
CA GLN A 468 2.50 29.99 18.43
C GLN A 468 1.90 31.02 19.39
N LEU A 469 2.38 32.26 19.34
CA LEU A 469 1.84 33.38 20.09
C LEU A 469 1.14 34.33 19.12
N ASP A 470 0.03 34.93 19.53
CA ASP A 470 -0.77 35.79 18.63
C ASP A 470 0.03 36.99 18.10
N ASP A 471 0.88 37.60 18.93
CA ASP A 471 1.70 38.78 18.61
C ASP A 471 3.21 38.56 18.90
N GLY A 472 3.79 37.42 18.55
CA GLY A 472 5.21 37.14 18.87
C GLY A 472 5.90 36.04 18.08
N ALA A 473 7.22 35.95 18.25
CA ALA A 473 8.01 34.84 17.71
C ALA A 473 7.61 33.51 18.38
N PRO A 474 7.56 32.40 17.63
CA PRO A 474 7.19 31.09 18.18
C PRO A 474 8.18 30.61 19.26
N PHE A 475 7.66 30.04 20.35
CA PHE A 475 8.47 29.50 21.44
C PHE A 475 8.48 27.97 21.44
N THR A 476 9.68 27.38 21.50
CA THR A 476 9.83 25.94 21.76
C THR A 476 9.69 25.67 23.25
N VAL A 477 8.75 24.80 23.63
CA VAL A 477 8.48 24.38 25.01
C VAL A 477 8.76 22.88 25.17
N LYS A 478 9.24 22.49 26.36
CA LYS A 478 9.44 21.08 26.72
C LYS A 478 8.14 20.45 27.22
N LEU A 479 7.84 19.26 26.71
CA LEU A 479 6.67 18.46 27.07
C LEU A 479 7.04 17.45 28.16
N GLU A 480 6.67 17.77 29.39
CA GLU A 480 6.78 16.90 30.56
C GLU A 480 5.63 15.89 30.58
N ARG A 481 5.82 14.74 31.24
CA ARG A 481 4.72 13.80 31.52
C ARG A 481 3.97 14.21 32.79
N CYS A 482 2.66 14.00 32.79
CA CYS A 482 1.85 14.06 34.00
C CYS A 482 1.89 12.71 34.75
N ALA A 483 1.28 12.69 35.94
CA ALA A 483 1.02 11.44 36.67
C ALA A 483 0.00 10.52 35.93
N ASP A 484 -0.86 11.09 35.09
CA ASP A 484 -1.67 10.38 34.10
C ASP A 484 -0.86 10.16 32.80
N LEU A 485 -0.78 8.92 32.29
CA LEU A 485 -0.10 8.63 31.01
C LEU A 485 -0.80 9.27 29.83
N ASN A 486 -2.12 9.47 29.93
CA ASN A 486 -2.92 10.06 28.86
C ASN A 486 -2.70 11.58 28.78
N GLN A 487 -1.84 12.15 29.63
CA GLN A 487 -1.59 13.58 29.71
C GLN A 487 -0.08 13.90 29.68
N VAL A 488 0.25 14.94 28.92
CA VAL A 488 1.52 15.66 29.01
C VAL A 488 1.22 17.11 29.40
N ARG A 489 2.23 17.81 29.91
CA ARG A 489 2.14 19.24 30.18
C ARG A 489 3.34 19.99 29.64
N TYR A 490 3.16 21.28 29.39
CA TYR A 490 4.26 22.23 29.30
C TYR A 490 3.92 23.46 30.15
N ARG A 491 4.94 24.21 30.53
CA ARG A 491 4.75 25.50 31.19
C ARG A 491 4.66 26.59 30.14
N ASP A 492 3.53 27.30 30.09
CA ASP A 492 3.29 28.39 29.15
C ASP A 492 4.30 29.53 29.40
N PRO A 493 5.10 29.94 28.39
CA PRO A 493 6.08 31.01 28.54
C PRO A 493 5.46 32.39 28.79
N LEU A 494 4.19 32.63 28.43
CA LEU A 494 3.49 33.90 28.67
C LEU A 494 2.84 33.96 30.05
N THR A 495 1.98 33.00 30.38
CA THR A 495 1.22 33.03 31.64
C THR A 495 1.96 32.40 32.82
N GLY A 496 3.01 31.60 32.56
CA GLY A 496 3.73 30.83 33.58
C GLY A 496 2.92 29.69 34.20
N MET A 497 1.74 29.38 33.66
CA MET A 497 0.85 28.29 34.10
C MET A 497 1.18 26.97 33.37
N ASP A 498 0.82 25.84 33.99
CA ASP A 498 0.92 24.53 33.34
C ASP A 498 -0.27 24.34 32.38
N VAL A 499 0.02 24.09 31.10
CA VAL A 499 -0.96 23.70 30.08
C VAL A 499 -0.90 22.19 29.92
N VAL A 500 -2.03 21.52 30.15
CA VAL A 500 -2.17 20.06 30.08
C VAL A 500 -2.82 19.66 28.76
N LEU A 501 -2.28 18.64 28.11
CA LEU A 501 -2.65 18.17 26.77
C LEU A 501 -2.75 16.64 26.73
N PRO A 502 -3.61 16.06 25.88
CA PRO A 502 -3.63 14.61 25.65
C PRO A 502 -2.28 14.10 25.12
N ALA A 503 -1.72 13.07 25.75
CA ALA A 503 -0.40 12.53 25.41
C ALA A 503 -0.30 12.02 23.96
N LYS A 504 -1.43 11.56 23.36
CA LYS A 504 -1.53 11.18 21.95
C LYS A 504 -1.19 12.29 20.95
N LEU A 505 -1.29 13.56 21.35
CA LEU A 505 -0.83 14.70 20.55
C LEU A 505 0.70 14.77 20.51
N ALA A 506 1.35 14.44 21.63
CA ALA A 506 2.81 14.40 21.81
C ALA A 506 3.44 13.08 21.31
N ARG A 507 2.93 12.53 20.21
CA ARG A 507 3.43 11.32 19.56
C ARG A 507 3.64 11.56 18.07
N ARG A 508 4.66 10.92 17.51
CA ARG A 508 4.84 10.72 16.07
C ARG A 508 4.07 9.49 15.65
N TRP A 509 3.13 9.66 14.75
CA TRP A 509 2.27 8.60 14.23
C TRP A 509 2.79 8.15 12.86
N LYS A 510 3.01 6.85 12.73
CA LYS A 510 3.31 6.24 11.44
C LYS A 510 2.02 6.06 10.67
N VAL A 511 1.87 6.83 9.59
CA VAL A 511 0.72 6.78 8.69
C VAL A 511 0.92 5.68 7.64
N GLN A 512 -0.05 4.78 7.49
CA GLN A 512 -0.05 3.73 6.46
C GLN A 512 -0.57 4.28 5.12
N LEU A 513 0.19 5.15 4.46
CA LEU A 513 -0.22 5.88 3.25
C LEU A 513 -0.78 5.00 2.10
N ASN A 514 -0.15 3.83 1.86
CA ASN A 514 -0.64 2.88 0.86
C ASN A 514 -2.01 2.33 1.24
N TRP A 515 -2.26 2.10 2.53
CA TRP A 515 -3.54 1.60 3.00
C TRP A 515 -4.63 2.68 2.93
N LEU A 516 -4.34 3.94 3.31
CA LEU A 516 -5.27 5.07 3.08
C LEU A 516 -5.73 5.14 1.61
N ARG A 517 -4.81 4.91 0.67
CA ARG A 517 -5.10 4.86 -0.76
C ARG A 517 -5.97 3.65 -1.11
N GLU A 518 -5.69 2.46 -0.57
CA GLU A 518 -6.54 1.27 -0.76
C GLU A 518 -7.96 1.47 -0.19
N GLU A 519 -8.11 2.09 0.98
CA GLU A 519 -9.42 2.36 1.61
C GLU A 519 -10.29 3.27 0.75
N ILE A 520 -9.77 4.44 0.34
CA ILE A 520 -10.49 5.33 -0.59
C ILE A 520 -10.86 4.57 -1.86
N ILE A 521 -9.93 3.85 -2.47
CA ILE A 521 -10.19 3.12 -3.71
C ILE A 521 -11.26 2.03 -3.53
N THR A 522 -11.28 1.37 -2.37
CA THR A 522 -12.23 0.29 -2.05
C THR A 522 -13.63 0.82 -1.81
N ALA A 523 -13.74 1.96 -1.11
CA ALA A 523 -15.00 2.68 -0.89
C ALA A 523 -15.54 3.30 -2.18
N LEU A 524 -14.71 4.04 -2.93
CA LEU A 524 -15.08 4.56 -4.26
C LEU A 524 -15.47 3.42 -5.22
N GLY A 525 -14.80 2.28 -5.12
CA GLY A 525 -15.01 1.09 -5.93
C GLY A 525 -16.20 0.21 -5.54
N SER A 526 -16.94 0.51 -4.47
CA SER A 526 -18.23 -0.15 -4.17
C SER A 526 -19.37 0.42 -5.02
N ALA A 527 -19.24 1.67 -5.48
CA ALA A 527 -20.26 2.42 -6.22
C ALA A 527 -20.21 2.22 -7.76
N LEU A 528 -19.29 1.41 -8.30
CA LEU A 528 -18.98 1.35 -9.74
C LEU A 528 -19.34 0.01 -10.39
N LYS A 529 -19.61 0.06 -11.71
CA LYS A 529 -19.81 -1.13 -12.54
C LYS A 529 -18.62 -1.33 -13.48
N GLY A 530 -17.92 -2.45 -13.35
CA GLY A 530 -16.91 -2.89 -14.33
C GLY A 530 -15.48 -2.97 -13.79
N VAL A 531 -14.56 -3.27 -14.71
CA VAL A 531 -13.17 -3.66 -14.40
C VAL A 531 -12.43 -2.53 -13.71
N ARG A 532 -11.91 -2.85 -12.52
CA ARG A 532 -11.01 -2.02 -11.74
C ARG A 532 -9.66 -1.96 -12.46
N GLY A 533 -9.04 -0.77 -12.52
CA GLY A 533 -7.57 -0.73 -12.55
C GLY A 533 -7.02 -1.37 -11.25
N ARG A 534 -5.73 -1.38 -10.99
CA ARG A 534 -4.86 -0.20 -10.94
C ARG A 534 -3.43 -0.62 -10.61
N HIS A 535 -2.44 -0.14 -11.37
CA HIS A 535 -1.12 0.04 -10.79
C HIS A 535 -1.22 1.12 -9.69
N LEU A 536 -1.27 0.71 -8.41
CA LEU A 536 -1.50 1.59 -7.25
C LEU A 536 -0.49 2.74 -7.10
N ASP A 537 0.65 2.66 -7.80
CA ASP A 537 1.73 3.64 -7.83
C ASP A 537 1.60 4.68 -8.97
N ASP A 538 0.78 4.43 -10.01
CA ASP A 538 0.61 5.31 -11.18
C ASP A 538 -0.52 6.33 -10.98
N GLU A 539 -0.24 7.63 -11.01
CA GLU A 539 -1.29 8.68 -10.90
C GLU A 539 -1.55 9.40 -12.24
N PRO A 540 -2.82 9.69 -12.60
CA PRO A 540 -4.04 9.36 -11.87
C PRO A 540 -4.48 7.93 -12.16
N VAL A 541 -5.05 7.26 -11.15
CA VAL A 541 -4.89 5.81 -11.08
C VAL A 541 -5.98 5.03 -11.87
N PHE A 542 -7.04 5.68 -12.41
CA PHE A 542 -8.22 5.09 -13.13
C PHE A 542 -9.06 4.00 -12.38
N LEU A 543 -10.27 4.30 -11.92
CA LEU A 543 -11.14 3.42 -11.12
C LEU A 543 -12.02 2.46 -11.94
N GLY A 544 -12.38 2.83 -13.17
CA GLY A 544 -13.38 2.15 -13.97
C GLY A 544 -14.25 3.15 -14.73
N GLU A 545 -15.43 2.73 -15.18
CA GLU A 545 -16.37 3.57 -15.92
C GLU A 545 -17.74 3.56 -15.25
N MET A 546 -18.47 4.67 -15.32
CA MET A 546 -19.81 4.82 -14.79
C MET A 546 -20.76 5.32 -15.89
N ASP A 547 -21.93 4.72 -15.99
CA ASP A 547 -23.00 5.20 -16.88
C ASP A 547 -23.60 6.51 -16.32
N ILE A 548 -23.39 7.59 -17.07
CA ILE A 548 -24.03 8.88 -16.88
C ILE A 548 -24.72 9.24 -18.20
N ASP A 549 -26.05 9.32 -18.17
CA ASP A 549 -26.88 9.74 -19.30
C ASP A 549 -26.60 8.93 -20.59
N GLY A 550 -26.38 7.61 -20.46
CA GLY A 550 -26.12 6.70 -21.58
C GLY A 550 -24.67 6.69 -22.07
N HIS A 551 -23.77 7.41 -21.40
CA HIS A 551 -22.36 7.51 -21.76
C HIS A 551 -21.49 6.83 -20.70
N ALA A 552 -20.51 6.04 -21.15
CA ALA A 552 -19.49 5.44 -20.30
C ALA A 552 -18.46 6.52 -19.88
N VAL A 553 -18.70 7.14 -18.72
CA VAL A 553 -17.84 8.18 -18.17
C VAL A 553 -16.72 7.55 -17.36
N ALA A 554 -15.49 7.79 -17.78
CA ALA A 554 -14.30 7.28 -17.10
C ALA A 554 -14.10 7.95 -15.75
N LEU A 555 -13.94 7.17 -14.69
CA LEU A 555 -13.66 7.67 -13.35
C LEU A 555 -12.18 7.44 -13.01
N TYR A 556 -11.53 8.49 -12.52
CA TYR A 556 -10.16 8.49 -12.02
C TYR A 556 -10.14 8.94 -10.57
N PHE A 557 -9.02 8.69 -9.90
CA PHE A 557 -8.73 9.25 -8.58
C PHE A 557 -7.26 9.66 -8.55
N ALA A 558 -6.97 10.80 -7.92
CA ALA A 558 -5.63 11.33 -7.73
C ALA A 558 -5.54 12.02 -6.37
N ALA A 559 -4.48 11.73 -5.62
CA ALA A 559 -4.23 12.36 -4.34
C ALA A 559 -3.28 13.56 -4.50
N LYS A 560 -3.24 14.44 -3.49
CA LYS A 560 -2.30 15.57 -3.41
C LYS A 560 -2.42 16.57 -4.56
N MET A 561 -3.64 16.74 -5.09
CA MET A 561 -3.90 17.61 -6.25
C MET A 561 -3.84 19.11 -5.91
N SER A 562 -3.70 19.49 -4.64
CA SER A 562 -3.30 20.86 -4.24
C SER A 562 -1.85 21.19 -4.61
N SER A 563 -0.97 20.20 -4.77
CA SER A 563 0.41 20.41 -5.21
C SER A 563 0.48 20.61 -6.71
N GLU A 564 0.99 21.77 -7.17
CA GLU A 564 1.12 22.10 -8.59
C GLU A 564 1.90 21.02 -9.37
N ARG A 565 3.00 20.51 -8.80
CA ARG A 565 3.81 19.43 -9.39
C ARG A 565 2.99 18.14 -9.59
N GLN A 566 2.16 17.80 -8.61
CA GLN A 566 1.32 16.60 -8.65
C GLN A 566 0.16 16.78 -9.64
N TYR A 567 -0.48 17.93 -9.61
CA TYR A 567 -1.51 18.32 -10.57
C TYR A 567 -0.98 18.29 -12.01
N ALA A 568 0.19 18.87 -12.27
CA ALA A 568 0.82 18.87 -13.60
C ALA A 568 1.14 17.45 -14.10
N ARG A 569 1.65 16.58 -13.21
CA ARG A 569 1.85 15.14 -13.50
C ARG A 569 0.55 14.46 -13.93
N VAL A 570 -0.53 14.73 -13.20
CA VAL A 570 -1.86 14.14 -13.45
C VAL A 570 -2.52 14.68 -14.71
N ASP A 571 -2.49 15.99 -14.92
CA ASP A 571 -2.99 16.67 -16.12
C ASP A 571 -2.28 16.18 -17.38
N ALA A 572 -0.94 16.10 -17.37
CA ALA A 572 -0.17 15.54 -18.48
C ALA A 572 -0.53 14.07 -18.76
N ALA A 573 -0.62 13.22 -17.73
CA ALA A 573 -1.00 11.82 -17.88
C ALA A 573 -2.41 11.63 -18.45
N LEU A 574 -3.36 12.54 -18.14
CA LEU A 574 -4.71 12.53 -18.70
C LEU A 574 -4.76 13.05 -20.15
N ARG A 575 -3.98 14.08 -20.49
CA ARG A 575 -3.87 14.57 -21.89
C ARG A 575 -3.28 13.52 -22.83
N LEU A 576 -2.39 12.65 -22.34
CA LEU A 576 -1.86 11.51 -23.09
C LEU A 576 -2.88 10.36 -23.27
N ARG A 577 -4.05 10.43 -22.61
CA ARG A 577 -5.12 9.42 -22.65
C ARG A 577 -6.47 10.05 -23.04
N PRO A 578 -6.58 10.71 -24.21
CA PRO A 578 -7.81 11.40 -24.61
C PRO A 578 -8.97 10.41 -24.79
N ARG A 579 -10.17 10.82 -24.35
CA ARG A 579 -11.43 10.07 -24.47
C ARG A 579 -12.47 10.90 -25.21
N ALA A 580 -13.46 10.24 -25.81
CA ALA A 580 -14.53 10.89 -26.59
C ALA A 580 -15.48 11.75 -25.72
N VAL A 581 -15.55 11.46 -24.43
CA VAL A 581 -16.39 12.15 -23.43
C VAL A 581 -15.49 12.51 -22.24
N PRO A 582 -15.66 13.68 -21.59
CA PRO A 582 -14.97 14.00 -20.34
C PRO A 582 -15.11 12.92 -19.29
N GLY A 583 -14.01 12.51 -18.66
CA GLY A 583 -14.05 11.72 -17.44
C GLY A 583 -14.26 12.59 -16.19
N ILE A 584 -14.22 11.92 -15.03
CA ILE A 584 -14.20 12.52 -13.70
C ILE A 584 -12.88 12.16 -13.03
N VAL A 585 -12.25 13.10 -12.32
CA VAL A 585 -11.10 12.87 -11.45
C VAL A 585 -11.52 13.20 -10.02
N LEU A 586 -11.75 12.17 -9.21
CA LEU A 586 -11.96 12.36 -7.78
C LEU A 586 -10.63 12.71 -7.09
N THR A 587 -10.67 13.60 -6.11
CA THR A 587 -9.44 14.00 -5.40
C THR A 587 -9.63 14.27 -3.92
N THR A 588 -8.53 14.14 -3.18
CA THR A 588 -8.42 14.47 -1.75
C THR A 588 -8.21 15.96 -1.49
N ALA A 589 -7.98 16.78 -2.53
CA ALA A 589 -7.89 18.23 -2.41
C ALA A 589 -9.28 18.86 -2.29
N SER A 590 -9.50 19.64 -1.22
CA SER A 590 -10.75 20.39 -0.98
C SER A 590 -11.01 21.51 -1.98
N ILE A 591 -9.95 22.16 -2.47
CA ILE A 591 -10.05 23.27 -3.45
C ILE A 591 -9.14 22.96 -4.64
N PRO A 592 -9.51 22.02 -5.52
CA PRO A 592 -8.70 21.65 -6.68
C PRO A 592 -8.91 22.63 -7.84
N PHE A 593 -7.98 22.61 -8.80
CA PHE A 593 -8.28 23.11 -10.13
C PHE A 593 -9.46 22.32 -10.72
N PRO A 594 -10.47 22.97 -11.32
CA PRO A 594 -11.75 22.31 -11.67
C PRO A 594 -11.65 21.28 -12.82
N PHE A 595 -10.52 21.25 -13.55
CA PHE A 595 -10.31 20.36 -14.70
C PHE A 595 -8.89 19.80 -14.71
N ALA A 596 -8.71 18.59 -15.23
CA ALA A 596 -7.40 18.01 -15.51
C ALA A 596 -7.45 17.28 -16.87
N GLY A 597 -6.65 17.74 -17.82
CA GLY A 597 -6.81 17.42 -19.24
C GLY A 597 -8.21 17.76 -19.75
N THR A 598 -8.98 16.74 -20.11
CA THR A 598 -10.37 16.86 -20.61
C THR A 598 -11.40 16.43 -19.58
N ASN A 599 -11.03 16.31 -18.30
CA ASN A 599 -11.83 15.66 -17.25
C ASN A 599 -12.23 16.67 -16.18
N VAL A 600 -13.42 16.49 -15.59
CA VAL A 600 -13.90 17.29 -14.46
C VAL A 600 -13.21 16.80 -13.19
N VAL A 601 -12.60 17.70 -12.41
CA VAL A 601 -12.02 17.36 -11.11
C VAL A 601 -13.05 17.66 -10.02
N ILE A 602 -13.25 16.72 -9.10
CA ILE A 602 -14.29 16.80 -8.05
C ILE A 602 -13.65 16.39 -6.71
N PRO A 603 -13.72 17.22 -5.66
CA PRO A 603 -13.36 16.81 -4.29
C PRO A 603 -14.17 15.58 -3.86
N ILE A 604 -13.54 14.62 -3.18
CA ILE A 604 -14.27 13.46 -2.62
C ILE A 604 -15.31 13.92 -1.60
N GLU A 605 -14.99 14.93 -0.79
CA GLU A 605 -15.87 15.47 0.25
C GLU A 605 -17.20 16.03 -0.29
N ASP A 606 -17.22 16.57 -1.51
CA ASP A 606 -18.43 17.08 -2.18
C ASP A 606 -19.43 15.96 -2.59
N VAL A 607 -18.97 14.71 -2.62
CA VAL A 607 -19.75 13.55 -3.09
C VAL A 607 -19.91 12.45 -2.04
N LEU A 608 -19.53 12.74 -0.80
CA LEU A 608 -19.86 11.89 0.35
C LEU A 608 -21.38 11.91 0.62
N SER A 609 -21.89 10.79 1.13
CA SER A 609 -23.27 10.69 1.62
C SER A 609 -23.39 11.26 3.05
N ASP A 610 -24.60 11.65 3.46
CA ASP A 610 -24.84 12.28 4.77
C ASP A 610 -24.88 11.27 5.95
N GLY A 611 -24.53 10.00 5.70
CA GLY A 611 -24.57 8.88 6.64
C GLY A 611 -25.82 7.97 6.52
N GLY A 612 -25.63 6.65 6.69
CA GLY A 612 -26.68 5.63 6.65
C GLY A 612 -26.19 4.26 6.15
N ASP A 613 -27.08 3.27 6.07
CA ASP A 613 -26.79 1.87 5.64
C ASP A 613 -26.52 1.73 4.12
N GLY A 614 -25.69 2.60 3.53
CA GLY A 614 -25.40 2.64 2.10
C GLY A 614 -23.93 2.90 1.79
N SER A 615 -23.58 2.89 0.50
CA SER A 615 -22.23 3.30 0.07
C SER A 615 -21.92 4.72 0.55
N ALA A 616 -20.68 4.94 1.00
CA ALA A 616 -20.26 6.25 1.48
C ALA A 616 -20.21 7.34 0.40
N ILE A 617 -20.34 6.98 -0.88
CA ILE A 617 -20.37 7.91 -2.01
C ILE A 617 -21.78 8.04 -2.56
N ASP A 618 -22.31 9.26 -2.53
CA ASP A 618 -23.56 9.59 -3.20
C ASP A 618 -23.32 9.73 -4.71
N THR A 619 -23.60 8.65 -5.44
CA THR A 619 -23.53 8.62 -6.91
C THR A 619 -24.46 9.64 -7.59
N THR A 620 -25.49 10.14 -6.90
CA THR A 620 -26.37 11.20 -7.40
C THR A 620 -25.68 12.55 -7.34
N ARG A 621 -25.05 12.89 -6.19
CA ARG A 621 -24.19 14.10 -6.07
C ARG A 621 -23.07 14.08 -7.11
N LEU A 622 -22.38 12.95 -7.24
CA LEU A 622 -21.31 12.76 -8.23
C LEU A 622 -21.79 13.04 -9.68
N LYS A 623 -22.97 12.55 -10.06
CA LYS A 623 -23.57 12.81 -11.38
C LYS A 623 -23.97 14.27 -11.57
N VAL A 624 -24.48 14.94 -10.53
CA VAL A 624 -24.83 16.37 -10.58
C VAL A 624 -23.58 17.24 -10.73
N ALA A 625 -22.55 17.01 -9.92
CA ALA A 625 -21.28 17.73 -9.98
C ALA A 625 -20.59 17.55 -11.35
N TYR A 626 -20.57 16.33 -11.89
CA TYR A 626 -20.07 16.07 -13.24
C TYR A 626 -20.81 16.86 -14.32
N ARG A 627 -22.15 16.82 -14.34
CA ARG A 627 -22.96 17.54 -15.34
C ARG A 627 -22.70 19.05 -15.31
N HIS A 628 -22.43 19.62 -14.13
CA HIS A 628 -22.08 21.04 -14.01
C HIS A 628 -20.73 21.38 -14.69
N GLY A 629 -19.73 20.51 -14.53
CA GLY A 629 -18.39 20.69 -15.11
C GLY A 629 -18.23 20.22 -16.57
N GLN A 630 -19.04 19.27 -17.05
CA GLN A 630 -18.81 18.54 -18.31
C GLN A 630 -18.66 19.46 -19.53
N LEU A 631 -19.53 20.45 -19.70
CA LEU A 631 -19.49 21.39 -20.84
C LEU A 631 -18.24 22.29 -20.83
N ALA A 632 -17.71 22.59 -19.65
CA ALA A 632 -16.47 23.34 -19.49
C ALA A 632 -15.24 22.45 -19.76
N ALA A 633 -15.26 21.21 -19.26
CA ALA A 633 -14.21 20.21 -19.54
C ALA A 633 -14.10 19.87 -21.05
N MET A 634 -15.22 19.79 -21.78
CA MET A 634 -15.24 19.67 -23.25
C MET A 634 -14.58 20.86 -23.95
N GLY A 635 -14.59 22.04 -23.33
CA GLY A 635 -13.90 23.23 -23.81
C GLY A 635 -12.37 23.18 -23.67
N GLY A 636 -11.82 22.26 -22.86
CA GLY A 636 -10.41 22.23 -22.50
C GLY A 636 -9.44 21.73 -23.59
N THR A 637 -9.93 21.20 -24.72
CA THR A 637 -9.09 20.54 -25.74
C THR A 637 -8.50 21.48 -26.78
N THR A 638 -9.15 22.61 -27.08
CA THR A 638 -8.76 23.48 -28.21
C THR A 638 -8.97 24.94 -27.88
N VAL A 639 -7.93 25.74 -28.13
CA VAL A 639 -8.03 27.21 -28.17
C VAL A 639 -9.00 27.58 -29.30
N SER A 640 -10.19 28.05 -28.93
CA SER A 640 -11.24 28.35 -29.91
C SER A 640 -12.17 29.45 -29.42
N LEU A 641 -12.70 30.24 -30.36
CA LEU A 641 -13.73 31.24 -30.11
C LEU A 641 -14.99 30.83 -30.87
N LYS A 642 -16.05 30.44 -30.16
CA LYS A 642 -17.36 30.14 -30.78
C LYS A 642 -18.21 31.40 -30.77
N VAL A 643 -18.39 32.02 -31.93
CA VAL A 643 -19.22 33.21 -32.14
C VAL A 643 -20.68 32.78 -32.40
N SER A 644 -21.66 33.48 -31.82
CA SER A 644 -23.08 33.25 -32.07
C SER A 644 -23.48 33.68 -33.49
N ALA A 645 -24.57 33.11 -34.02
CA ALA A 645 -25.04 33.37 -35.39
C ALA A 645 -25.40 34.84 -35.67
N ASP A 646 -25.68 35.63 -34.64
CA ASP A 646 -25.92 37.08 -34.74
C ASP A 646 -24.62 37.93 -34.74
N GLY A 647 -23.47 37.33 -34.41
CA GLY A 647 -22.18 38.01 -34.27
C GLY A 647 -22.07 38.96 -33.08
N TYR A 648 -22.97 38.91 -32.08
CA TYR A 648 -22.96 39.82 -30.92
C TYR A 648 -22.43 39.20 -29.63
N SER A 649 -22.37 37.87 -29.55
CA SER A 649 -21.76 37.13 -28.44
C SER A 649 -20.73 36.11 -28.94
N ALA A 650 -19.77 35.77 -28.10
CA ALA A 650 -18.87 34.65 -28.31
C ALA A 650 -18.51 33.99 -26.99
N THR A 651 -18.10 32.72 -27.04
CA THR A 651 -17.50 32.01 -25.91
C THR A 651 -16.08 31.60 -26.28
N LEU A 652 -15.10 32.09 -25.52
CA LEU A 652 -13.70 31.70 -25.62
C LEU A 652 -13.46 30.45 -24.79
N TYR A 653 -12.77 29.48 -25.39
CA TYR A 653 -12.32 28.25 -24.76
C TYR A 653 -10.78 28.23 -24.76
N LEU A 654 -10.17 28.07 -23.58
CA LEU A 654 -8.73 27.89 -23.40
C LEU A 654 -8.47 26.66 -22.51
N PRO A 655 -7.46 25.82 -22.80
CA PRO A 655 -7.05 24.73 -21.92
C PRO A 655 -6.77 25.19 -20.49
N GLY A 656 -7.35 24.49 -19.51
CA GLY A 656 -7.17 24.75 -18.08
C GLY A 656 -7.92 25.98 -17.54
N LYS A 657 -8.81 26.62 -18.31
CA LYS A 657 -9.58 27.80 -17.86
C LYS A 657 -11.07 27.66 -18.17
N ALA A 658 -11.90 28.33 -17.38
CA ALA A 658 -13.36 28.30 -17.57
C ALA A 658 -13.75 28.94 -18.92
N PRO A 659 -14.85 28.52 -19.57
CA PRO A 659 -15.31 29.15 -20.80
C PRO A 659 -15.71 30.62 -20.57
N TRP A 660 -15.00 31.56 -21.21
CA TRP A 660 -15.25 32.99 -21.02
C TRP A 660 -16.26 33.50 -22.05
N LYS A 661 -17.48 33.80 -21.58
CA LYS A 661 -18.53 34.44 -22.38
C LYS A 661 -18.26 35.94 -22.53
N VAL A 662 -18.32 36.42 -23.76
CA VAL A 662 -18.03 37.82 -24.12
C VAL A 662 -19.12 38.34 -25.06
N THR A 663 -19.64 39.52 -24.73
CA THR A 663 -20.56 40.30 -25.56
C THR A 663 -19.88 41.63 -25.95
N ASN A 664 -20.14 42.10 -27.18
CA ASN A 664 -19.52 43.23 -27.92
C ASN A 664 -18.54 42.78 -29.04
N LYS A 665 -18.84 43.20 -30.28
CA LYS A 665 -18.07 42.92 -31.51
C LYS A 665 -16.59 43.29 -31.44
N ALA A 666 -16.22 44.42 -30.81
CA ALA A 666 -14.82 44.82 -30.66
C ALA A 666 -14.03 43.88 -29.74
N LYS A 667 -14.66 43.37 -28.67
CA LYS A 667 -14.05 42.36 -27.79
C LYS A 667 -13.90 41.02 -28.50
N ILE A 668 -14.93 40.61 -29.27
CA ILE A 668 -14.91 39.38 -30.06
C ILE A 668 -13.78 39.44 -31.11
N ALA A 669 -13.61 40.57 -31.81
CA ALA A 669 -12.53 40.76 -32.78
C ALA A 669 -11.12 40.66 -32.16
N VAL A 670 -10.91 41.25 -30.97
CA VAL A 670 -9.65 41.12 -30.23
C VAL A 670 -9.34 39.66 -29.87
N LEU A 671 -10.34 38.92 -29.39
CA LEU A 671 -10.16 37.50 -29.07
C LEU A 671 -9.95 36.64 -30.30
N GLN A 672 -10.66 36.91 -31.40
CA GLN A 672 -10.50 36.18 -32.66
C GLN A 672 -9.07 36.34 -33.18
N ARG A 673 -8.53 37.57 -33.22
CA ARG A 673 -7.14 37.84 -33.65
C ARG A 673 -6.09 37.07 -32.83
N LEU A 674 -6.34 36.83 -31.54
CA LEU A 674 -5.45 36.08 -30.66
C LEU A 674 -5.58 34.56 -30.86
N VAL A 675 -6.79 34.06 -31.10
CA VAL A 675 -7.03 32.67 -31.48
C VAL A 675 -6.40 32.37 -32.84
N ASP A 676 -6.62 33.21 -33.85
CA ASP A 676 -6.04 33.07 -35.19
C ASP A 676 -4.51 33.07 -35.14
N ALA A 677 -3.90 33.98 -34.36
CA ALA A 677 -2.46 34.06 -34.17
C ALA A 677 -1.89 32.81 -33.48
N TYR A 678 -2.59 32.26 -32.50
CA TYR A 678 -2.25 30.99 -31.88
C TYR A 678 -2.34 29.81 -32.88
N THR A 679 -3.44 29.72 -33.64
CA THR A 679 -3.62 28.69 -34.67
C THR A 679 -2.58 28.79 -35.79
N ALA A 680 -2.11 29.99 -36.11
CA ALA A 680 -1.02 30.23 -37.07
C ALA A 680 0.39 29.96 -36.52
N GLY A 681 0.53 29.48 -35.27
CA GLY A 681 1.82 29.22 -34.64
C GLY A 681 2.62 30.48 -34.27
N THR A 682 1.99 31.66 -34.27
CA THR A 682 2.61 32.96 -33.96
C THR A 682 1.83 33.65 -32.84
N PRO A 683 1.90 33.14 -31.59
CA PRO A 683 0.97 33.50 -30.50
C PRO A 683 1.04 34.97 -30.04
N HIS A 684 2.05 35.73 -30.47
CA HIS A 684 2.25 37.12 -30.09
C HIS A 684 1.60 38.07 -31.12
N VAL A 685 0.59 38.84 -30.68
CA VAL A 685 -0.03 39.89 -31.50
C VAL A 685 0.41 41.28 -31.02
N ASN A 686 1.02 42.07 -31.91
CA ASN A 686 1.40 43.44 -31.63
C ASN A 686 0.17 44.28 -31.22
N THR A 687 0.30 45.12 -30.18
CA THR A 687 -0.81 45.89 -29.59
C THR A 687 -1.54 46.76 -30.62
N LYS A 688 -0.83 47.37 -31.60
CA LYS A 688 -1.47 48.18 -32.65
C LYS A 688 -2.37 47.33 -33.55
N LYS A 689 -1.89 46.15 -33.96
CA LYS A 689 -2.64 45.19 -34.80
C LYS A 689 -3.77 44.51 -34.01
N LEU A 690 -3.55 44.26 -32.72
CA LEU A 690 -4.55 43.67 -31.83
C LEU A 690 -5.77 44.58 -31.68
N MET A 691 -5.53 45.89 -31.48
CA MET A 691 -6.56 46.88 -31.16
C MET A 691 -7.15 47.61 -32.38
N GLU A 692 -6.74 47.24 -33.60
CA GLU A 692 -7.24 47.77 -34.87
C GLU A 692 -8.79 47.72 -34.91
N ASP A 693 -9.45 48.77 -35.40
CA ASP A 693 -10.92 48.91 -35.46
C ASP A 693 -11.69 48.83 -34.13
N THR A 694 -11.03 48.80 -32.97
CA THR A 694 -11.71 48.75 -31.66
C THR A 694 -11.99 50.13 -31.04
N GLY A 695 -11.34 51.19 -31.53
CA GLY A 695 -11.35 52.52 -30.91
C GLY A 695 -10.59 52.63 -29.57
N CYS A 696 -9.94 51.56 -29.11
CA CYS A 696 -9.25 51.52 -27.81
C CYS A 696 -7.73 51.39 -27.97
N ALA A 697 -6.95 52.04 -27.08
CA ALA A 697 -5.49 51.98 -27.12
C ALA A 697 -4.87 50.69 -26.52
N SER A 698 -5.63 49.94 -25.70
CA SER A 698 -5.17 48.70 -25.07
C SER A 698 -6.34 47.80 -24.66
N PRO A 699 -6.11 46.49 -24.42
CA PRO A 699 -7.12 45.60 -23.85
C PRO A 699 -7.69 46.11 -22.51
N ALA A 700 -6.88 46.76 -21.69
CA ALA A 700 -7.32 47.32 -20.40
C ALA A 700 -8.33 48.48 -20.55
N ASN A 701 -8.41 49.11 -21.73
CA ASN A 701 -9.41 50.13 -22.04
C ASN A 701 -10.69 49.52 -22.64
N LEU A 702 -10.60 48.32 -23.23
CA LEU A 702 -11.70 47.64 -23.93
C LEU A 702 -12.48 46.68 -23.01
N PHE A 703 -11.80 46.05 -22.06
CA PHE A 703 -12.39 45.17 -21.06
C PHE A 703 -12.58 45.92 -19.73
N SER A 704 -13.78 45.81 -19.14
CA SER A 704 -14.10 46.49 -17.87
C SER A 704 -13.33 45.90 -16.69
N LYS A 705 -13.20 46.67 -15.60
CA LYS A 705 -12.57 46.21 -14.35
C LYS A 705 -13.20 44.92 -13.79
N ASN A 706 -14.50 44.71 -14.01
CA ASN A 706 -15.26 43.55 -13.52
C ASN A 706 -15.21 42.35 -14.49
N SER A 707 -14.44 42.44 -15.58
CA SER A 707 -14.28 41.34 -16.55
C SER A 707 -13.03 40.54 -16.18
N PRO A 708 -13.05 39.19 -16.22
CA PRO A 708 -11.92 38.33 -15.83
C PRO A 708 -10.79 38.32 -16.87
N TRP A 709 -10.68 39.35 -17.72
CA TRP A 709 -9.87 39.32 -18.95
C TRP A 709 -8.37 39.12 -18.71
N ARG A 710 -7.87 39.49 -17.52
CA ARG A 710 -6.47 39.27 -17.11
C ARG A 710 -6.13 37.80 -16.92
N ASP A 711 -7.12 36.98 -16.60
CA ASP A 711 -6.96 35.54 -16.45
C ASP A 711 -6.77 34.86 -17.83
N TYR A 712 -7.26 35.49 -18.91
CA TYR A 712 -7.23 34.94 -20.28
C TYR A 712 -6.20 35.60 -21.18
N LEU A 713 -5.72 36.81 -20.87
CA LEU A 713 -4.83 37.62 -21.71
C LEU A 713 -3.60 38.09 -20.92
N VAL A 714 -2.40 37.91 -21.49
CA VAL A 714 -1.14 38.39 -20.87
C VAL A 714 -0.33 39.22 -21.84
N LYS A 715 0.31 40.29 -21.33
CA LYS A 715 1.25 41.12 -22.09
C LYS A 715 2.63 40.45 -22.10
N VAL A 716 3.25 40.37 -23.26
CA VAL A 716 4.57 39.77 -23.43
C VAL A 716 5.63 40.67 -22.75
N LYS A 717 6.43 40.12 -21.83
CA LYS A 717 7.54 40.85 -21.18
C LYS A 717 8.51 41.37 -22.26
N GLY A 718 8.94 42.62 -22.14
CA GLY A 718 9.86 43.26 -23.09
C GLY A 718 9.28 43.64 -24.48
N ALA A 719 8.01 43.35 -24.77
CA ALA A 719 7.42 43.63 -26.09
C ALA A 719 6.09 44.41 -26.01
N HIS A 720 5.79 45.16 -27.08
CA HIS A 720 4.47 45.78 -27.28
C HIS A 720 3.45 44.78 -27.85
N ALA A 721 3.40 43.57 -27.31
CA ALA A 721 2.55 42.47 -27.79
C ALA A 721 1.75 41.80 -26.66
N TRP A 722 0.68 41.11 -27.05
CA TRP A 722 -0.18 40.31 -26.19
C TRP A 722 -0.32 38.90 -26.73
N GLN A 723 -0.63 37.97 -25.84
CA GLN A 723 -0.94 36.58 -26.16
C GLN A 723 -2.07 36.06 -25.26
N LEU A 724 -2.63 34.91 -25.63
CA LEU A 724 -3.49 34.14 -24.74
C LEU A 724 -2.68 33.65 -23.54
N ASN A 725 -3.22 33.82 -22.35
CA ASN A 725 -2.64 33.31 -21.11
C ASN A 725 -2.93 31.81 -21.02
N LEU A 726 -2.03 30.99 -21.55
CA LEU A 726 -2.06 29.53 -21.48
C LEU A 726 -1.10 29.04 -20.38
N PRO A 727 -1.42 27.95 -19.66
CA PRO A 727 -0.45 27.33 -18.76
C PRO A 727 0.77 26.84 -19.55
N THR A 728 1.96 27.30 -19.16
CA THR A 728 3.23 26.95 -19.81
C THR A 728 3.67 25.54 -19.44
N LEU A 729 3.93 24.71 -20.45
CA LEU A 729 4.34 23.30 -20.27
C LEU A 729 5.82 23.12 -19.88
N ASP A 730 6.68 24.13 -20.10
CA ASP A 730 8.14 24.03 -19.98
C ASP A 730 8.79 25.21 -19.22
N ALA A 731 8.16 25.71 -18.15
CA ALA A 731 8.86 26.59 -17.22
C ALA A 731 9.71 25.73 -16.27
N PRO A 732 11.04 25.95 -16.14
CA PRO A 732 11.78 25.38 -15.02
C PRO A 732 11.21 25.93 -13.72
N VAL A 733 11.12 25.08 -12.70
CA VAL A 733 10.84 25.53 -11.33
C VAL A 733 12.11 26.17 -10.81
N ASP A 734 12.14 27.50 -10.78
CA ASP A 734 13.16 28.23 -10.02
C ASP A 734 12.85 28.05 -8.52
N ASP A 735 13.47 27.05 -7.91
CA ASP A 735 13.64 26.95 -6.45
C ASP A 735 14.63 28.06 -6.04
N ASP A 736 14.15 29.29 -5.88
CA ASP A 736 14.84 30.36 -5.14
C ASP A 736 13.81 31.34 -4.55
N THR A 737 13.30 31.01 -3.36
CA THR A 737 12.63 32.00 -2.50
C THR A 737 13.68 32.81 -1.75
N GLU A 738 14.38 33.71 -2.45
CA GLU A 738 15.05 34.82 -1.76
C GLU A 738 13.99 35.75 -1.18
N VAL A 739 14.01 35.90 0.14
CA VAL A 739 13.13 36.79 0.88
C VAL A 739 13.65 38.23 0.70
N GLU A 740 13.13 38.95 -0.29
CA GLU A 740 13.33 40.40 -0.36
C GLU A 740 12.60 41.07 0.82
N THR A 741 13.36 41.36 1.88
CA THR A 741 12.92 42.18 3.00
C THR A 741 12.70 43.62 2.57
N GLU A 742 11.48 44.15 2.76
CA GLU A 742 11.18 45.59 2.63
C GLU A 742 11.89 46.41 3.72
N GLU A 743 13.13 46.82 3.48
CA GLU A 743 13.86 47.73 4.38
C GLU A 743 14.56 48.88 3.63
N ALA A 744 13.81 49.64 2.82
CA ALA A 744 14.30 50.86 2.15
C ALA A 744 13.20 51.87 1.76
N ALA A 745 12.39 52.35 2.72
CA ALA A 745 11.40 53.41 2.46
C ALA A 745 11.22 54.43 3.61
N MET A 746 12.29 54.78 4.33
CA MET A 746 12.33 55.89 5.31
C MET A 746 13.72 56.55 5.39
N ALA A 747 14.28 56.92 4.22
CA ALA A 747 15.43 57.83 4.12
C ALA A 747 15.46 58.46 2.70
N GLY A 748 14.72 59.55 2.52
CA GLY A 748 14.57 60.26 1.24
C GLY A 748 13.51 61.35 1.31
#